data_AF-A0A9D2GS82-F1
#
_entry.id   AF-A0A9D2GS82-F1
#
_cell.length_a   1.000
_cell.length_b   1.000
_cell.length_c   1.000
_cell.angle_alpha   90.00
_cell.angle_beta   90.00
_cell.angle_gamma   90.00
#
_symmetry.space_group_name_H-M   'P 1'
#
loop_
_entity.id
_entity.type
_entity.pdbx_description
1 polymer ?
#
loop_
_entity_poly.entity_id
_entity_poly.type
_entity_poly.pdbx_seq_one_letter_code
_entity_poly.pdbx_strand_id
1 'polypeptide(L)'
;MKKKLFLIPFLFTVFFACNTYAQQNDYAVNFKNVPMKDFITFVSEFTGKNVIYNEADLRGNVTISSQKNMDAKEILDIFYSVMKLNGYQPITKGDSIQIVAEKDMQAYDEDLTVGKIGKSGAGYITTVMSLANYNAATILPVLNRMKSKTGYVEAVKGLNIIVVRDDASRIEKMVALINKVDNVAAGYEFYTLPLQYSIASKIEQQITKFFNELAKNSINPTSPVIISDDISNTLIIAATKKDYDRISTIIANLDTKNMAINTEPRVFYLKNARAEDVEKVLSKLVTSLSQQAGKTGTTGTTSSSSSKVSISSDNATNSILAIGDKELYDNLDSLISKLDVPRRQVYVEALILETTIEKSSQFGVEWFMGGGNEAGAIIGSNSNTGSLGSIIGSLTQGASSISGLGTGLGIGVIGNIISFQGAKFPSIGALISALRSSSGINIISNPQILTLNNSAAEVFVGENMPYQTSTKYDSNNNPIQTYDYRDVGVKLKVTPQITSDNMVTLSIEQEIKQVADSSVGSTAPTTLTRSTNTSVKLKNHSIMVISGMIRDDSSRSLSGIPGLSQIPVLGWLFKRETSRVNKTNVMLFITAHIIDTLEDNQKLMEGKRATMDDFNRQGDAAFRKGAFTDTGRSIQLKNDIEGLSPEEARKTQSQRDKEKAAKEKEERRLEKERQKAIKKAEKEAASKSAKEDKKAIEENTKLLTPAAVDNTAPAKENSSGEDAVIISPENQGE
;
A
#
# COMPACT_ATOMS: atom_id res chain seq x y z
N MET A 1 -75.01 76.09 -39.19
CA MET A 1 -73.65 75.60 -38.83
C MET A 1 -73.14 76.34 -37.59
N LYS A 2 -72.14 75.81 -36.88
CA LYS A 2 -71.30 76.43 -35.81
C LYS A 2 -71.99 77.41 -34.83
N LYS A 3 -72.24 76.97 -33.59
CA LYS A 3 -72.78 77.77 -32.47
C LYS A 3 -71.77 77.96 -31.32
N LYS A 4 -71.81 79.15 -30.71
CA LYS A 4 -71.44 79.53 -29.32
C LYS A 4 -70.08 79.10 -28.73
N LEU A 5 -69.29 80.10 -28.34
CA LEU A 5 -68.25 80.09 -27.29
C LEU A 5 -68.29 81.48 -26.60
N PHE A 6 -67.51 81.70 -25.51
CA PHE A 6 -67.56 82.85 -24.56
C PHE A 6 -68.83 82.88 -23.67
N LEU A 7 -68.79 83.25 -22.38
CA LEU A 7 -67.67 83.40 -21.42
C LEU A 7 -68.21 83.27 -19.96
N ILE A 8 -67.36 82.94 -18.99
CA ILE A 8 -67.61 82.94 -17.53
C ILE A 8 -67.10 84.30 -16.98
N PRO A 9 -67.83 85.08 -16.15
CA PRO A 9 -67.89 84.82 -14.69
C PRO A 9 -69.16 85.35 -13.96
N PHE A 10 -69.05 85.43 -12.61
CA PHE A 10 -70.01 85.95 -11.61
C PHE A 10 -71.22 85.04 -11.32
N LEU A 11 -71.36 84.33 -10.19
CA LEU A 11 -71.25 84.66 -8.74
C LEU A 11 -72.56 85.19 -8.13
N PHE A 12 -73.08 84.42 -7.16
CA PHE A 12 -74.11 84.77 -6.14
C PHE A 12 -75.32 85.61 -6.56
N THR A 13 -76.50 84.97 -6.65
CA THR A 13 -77.64 85.20 -5.72
C THR A 13 -78.82 84.27 -6.07
N VAL A 14 -79.85 84.24 -5.21
CA VAL A 14 -81.15 83.57 -5.40
C VAL A 14 -81.11 82.04 -5.56
N PHE A 15 -81.02 81.31 -4.43
CA PHE A 15 -82.05 80.34 -4.02
C PHE A 15 -81.73 79.74 -2.63
N PHE A 16 -82.27 80.34 -1.55
CA PHE A 16 -83.10 79.67 -0.54
C PHE A 16 -83.47 80.65 0.58
N ALA A 17 -84.66 81.26 0.48
CA ALA A 17 -85.29 81.93 1.61
C ALA A 17 -86.20 80.91 2.31
N CYS A 18 -85.71 80.27 3.37
CA CYS A 18 -86.54 79.47 4.27
C CYS A 18 -86.02 79.61 5.71
N ASN A 19 -86.50 80.64 6.40
CA ASN A 19 -86.29 80.78 7.85
C ASN A 19 -87.29 79.89 8.58
N THR A 20 -86.90 78.67 8.94
CA THR A 20 -87.52 77.95 10.06
C THR A 20 -86.82 78.37 11.34
N TYR A 21 -87.49 79.21 12.14
CA TYR A 21 -87.06 79.50 13.51
C TYR A 21 -87.11 78.20 14.32
N ALA A 22 -85.95 77.70 14.75
CA ALA A 22 -85.90 76.74 15.85
C ALA A 22 -86.29 77.47 17.14
N GLN A 23 -87.42 77.09 17.75
CA GLN A 23 -87.81 77.55 19.09
C GLN A 23 -86.86 76.92 20.10
N GLN A 24 -85.85 77.68 20.55
CA GLN A 24 -84.90 77.23 21.57
C GLN A 24 -85.57 77.24 22.94
N ASN A 25 -86.13 76.09 23.32
CA ASN A 25 -86.78 75.83 24.60
C ASN A 25 -85.73 75.44 25.65
N ASP A 26 -85.08 76.46 26.22
CA ASP A 26 -84.07 76.32 27.28
C ASP A 26 -84.65 75.75 28.59
N TYR A 27 -84.19 74.57 29.02
CA TYR A 27 -84.56 73.98 30.32
C TYR A 27 -83.33 73.43 31.08
N ALA A 28 -83.42 73.47 32.41
CA ALA A 28 -82.37 72.99 33.32
C ALA A 28 -82.71 71.61 33.89
N VAL A 29 -82.15 70.56 33.28
CA VAL A 29 -82.45 69.16 33.63
C VAL A 29 -81.69 68.71 34.88
N ASN A 30 -82.42 68.43 35.97
CA ASN A 30 -81.87 67.86 37.21
C ASN A 30 -82.74 66.68 37.68
N PHE A 31 -82.20 65.47 37.61
CA PHE A 31 -82.85 64.25 38.07
C PHE A 31 -82.15 63.70 39.32
N LYS A 32 -82.91 63.30 40.34
CA LYS A 32 -82.40 62.68 41.56
C LYS A 32 -83.13 61.36 41.79
N ASN A 33 -82.41 60.25 41.68
CA ASN A 33 -82.90 58.89 41.92
C ASN A 33 -84.18 58.54 41.13
N VAL A 34 -84.25 58.94 39.86
CA VAL A 34 -85.41 58.70 38.97
C VAL A 34 -85.29 57.31 38.31
N PRO A 35 -86.35 56.48 38.28
CA PRO A 35 -86.32 55.20 37.57
C PRO A 35 -85.95 55.33 36.09
N MET A 36 -85.18 54.38 35.55
CA MET A 36 -84.73 54.42 34.15
C MET A 36 -85.90 54.51 33.14
N LYS A 37 -87.05 53.88 33.44
CA LYS A 37 -88.26 53.94 32.60
C LYS A 37 -88.75 55.39 32.44
N ASP A 38 -88.88 56.12 33.54
CA ASP A 38 -89.40 57.48 33.55
C ASP A 38 -88.42 58.45 32.86
N PHE A 39 -87.11 58.21 33.03
CA PHE A 39 -86.05 58.94 32.32
C PHE A 39 -86.08 58.70 30.79
N ILE A 40 -86.28 57.45 30.35
CA ILE A 40 -86.47 57.12 28.92
C ILE A 40 -87.73 57.81 28.38
N THR A 41 -88.85 57.75 29.10
CA THR A 41 -90.11 58.38 28.71
C THR A 41 -89.93 59.90 28.55
N PHE A 42 -89.33 60.58 29.53
CA PHE A 42 -89.02 62.00 29.46
C PHE A 42 -88.16 62.35 28.23
N VAL A 43 -87.10 61.57 27.97
CA VAL A 43 -86.23 61.82 26.80
C VAL A 43 -86.98 61.57 25.49
N SER A 44 -87.86 60.56 25.41
CA SER A 44 -88.67 60.30 24.21
C SER A 44 -89.66 61.43 23.92
N GLU A 45 -90.32 61.96 24.95
CA GLU A 45 -91.28 63.05 24.88
C GLU A 45 -90.59 64.39 24.52
N PHE A 46 -89.44 64.67 25.15
CA PHE A 46 -88.68 65.91 24.93
C PHE A 46 -87.96 65.95 23.57
N THR A 47 -87.42 64.82 23.10
CA THR A 47 -86.70 64.75 21.80
C THR A 47 -87.62 64.43 20.62
N GLY A 48 -88.89 64.09 20.88
CA GLY A 48 -89.84 63.65 19.85
C GLY A 48 -89.47 62.33 19.17
N LYS A 49 -88.61 61.52 19.77
CA LYS A 49 -88.11 60.26 19.20
C LYS A 49 -88.77 59.05 19.82
N ASN A 50 -89.25 58.14 18.98
CA ASN A 50 -89.83 56.87 19.41
C ASN A 50 -88.74 55.98 20.02
N VAL A 51 -88.76 55.73 21.33
CA VAL A 51 -87.79 54.84 21.99
C VAL A 51 -88.40 53.44 22.20
N ILE A 52 -87.70 52.42 21.71
CA ILE A 52 -88.11 51.01 21.78
C ILE A 52 -87.20 50.28 22.78
N TYR A 53 -87.79 49.61 23.77
CA TYR A 53 -87.04 48.87 24.80
C TYR A 53 -87.78 47.65 25.31
N ASN A 54 -87.06 46.71 25.91
CA ASN A 54 -87.65 45.59 26.66
C ASN A 54 -87.77 45.96 28.15
N GLU A 55 -88.98 45.86 28.71
CA GLU A 55 -89.21 46.18 30.13
C GLU A 55 -88.47 45.23 31.08
N ALA A 56 -88.21 43.98 30.67
CA ALA A 56 -87.56 42.98 31.53
C ALA A 56 -86.05 43.23 31.76
N ASP A 57 -85.37 43.86 30.79
CA ASP A 57 -83.92 44.10 30.83
C ASP A 57 -83.55 45.38 31.57
N LEU A 58 -84.42 46.40 31.61
CA LEU A 58 -84.12 47.72 32.20
C LEU A 58 -84.17 47.72 33.74
N ARG A 59 -83.05 48.03 34.38
CA ARG A 59 -82.94 48.14 35.84
C ARG A 59 -81.99 49.28 36.21
N GLY A 60 -82.32 49.99 37.30
CA GLY A 60 -81.50 51.07 37.86
C GLY A 60 -82.21 52.43 37.90
N ASN A 61 -81.64 53.32 38.70
CA ASN A 61 -82.12 54.69 38.89
C ASN A 61 -81.04 55.68 38.43
N VAL A 62 -81.46 56.75 37.76
CA VAL A 62 -80.61 57.80 37.21
C VAL A 62 -80.55 58.99 38.17
N THR A 63 -79.36 59.54 38.36
CA THR A 63 -79.14 60.85 38.98
C THR A 63 -78.25 61.67 38.07
N ILE A 64 -78.77 62.81 37.59
CA ILE A 64 -78.07 63.78 36.75
C ILE A 64 -78.23 65.13 37.43
N SER A 65 -77.12 65.82 37.70
CA SER A 65 -77.17 67.23 38.09
C SER A 65 -76.46 68.07 37.04
N SER A 66 -77.21 68.98 36.42
CA SER A 66 -76.69 69.99 35.48
C SER A 66 -76.91 71.39 36.06
N GLN A 67 -75.95 72.27 35.81
CA GLN A 67 -76.00 73.70 36.17
C GLN A 67 -76.04 74.61 34.92
N LYS A 68 -76.20 74.02 33.73
CA LYS A 68 -76.22 74.71 32.42
C LYS A 68 -77.52 74.34 31.70
N ASN A 69 -78.14 75.32 31.05
CA ASN A 69 -79.22 75.07 30.09
C ASN A 69 -78.69 74.17 28.95
N MET A 70 -79.53 73.24 28.48
CA MET A 70 -79.13 72.22 27.52
C MET A 70 -80.10 72.12 26.35
N ASP A 71 -79.56 72.03 25.14
CA ASP A 71 -80.33 71.77 23.93
C ASP A 71 -80.83 70.30 23.89
N ALA A 72 -81.86 70.02 23.10
CA ALA A 72 -82.38 68.67 22.86
C ALA A 72 -81.28 67.70 22.37
N LYS A 73 -80.27 68.18 21.63
CA LYS A 73 -79.12 67.37 21.24
C LYS A 73 -78.17 67.07 22.40
N GLU A 74 -77.87 68.05 23.26
CA GLU A 74 -77.04 67.84 24.46
C GLU A 74 -77.71 66.86 25.44
N ILE A 75 -79.05 66.93 25.57
CA ILE A 75 -79.85 65.98 26.35
C ILE A 75 -79.77 64.56 25.76
N LEU A 76 -79.80 64.42 24.44
CA LEU A 76 -79.67 63.13 23.75
C LEU A 76 -78.26 62.52 23.89
N ASP A 77 -77.19 63.34 23.83
CA ASP A 77 -75.82 62.89 24.08
C ASP A 77 -75.62 62.46 25.56
N ILE A 78 -76.27 63.15 26.51
CA ILE A 78 -76.30 62.74 27.93
C ILE A 78 -77.10 61.46 28.13
N PHE A 79 -78.25 61.31 27.46
CA PHE A 79 -79.03 60.08 27.46
C PHE A 79 -78.20 58.88 26.99
N TYR A 80 -77.52 58.99 25.83
CA TYR A 80 -76.61 57.96 25.35
C TYR A 80 -75.49 57.63 26.35
N SER A 81 -74.93 58.66 27.01
CA SER A 81 -73.90 58.48 28.04
C SER A 81 -74.43 57.76 29.29
N VAL A 82 -75.65 58.07 29.75
CA VAL A 82 -76.29 57.47 30.92
C VAL A 82 -76.73 56.03 30.65
N MET A 83 -77.26 55.73 29.47
CA MET A 83 -77.56 54.35 29.07
C MET A 83 -76.27 53.50 29.06
N LYS A 84 -75.20 54.02 28.44
CA LYS A 84 -73.87 53.36 28.35
C LYS A 84 -73.23 53.15 29.73
N LEU A 85 -73.43 54.05 30.69
CA LEU A 85 -73.00 53.89 32.09
C LEU A 85 -73.75 52.78 32.83
N ASN A 86 -74.98 52.44 32.42
CA ASN A 86 -75.81 51.40 33.05
C ASN A 86 -75.77 50.05 32.30
N GLY A 87 -74.89 49.87 31.31
CA GLY A 87 -74.74 48.61 30.56
C GLY A 87 -75.74 48.42 29.41
N TYR A 88 -76.37 49.50 28.94
CA TYR A 88 -77.27 49.50 27.79
C TYR A 88 -76.67 50.36 26.67
N GLN A 89 -76.81 49.93 25.42
CA GLN A 89 -76.43 50.72 24.27
C GLN A 89 -77.69 51.06 23.45
N PRO A 90 -78.05 52.35 23.33
CA PRO A 90 -79.03 52.79 22.36
C PRO A 90 -78.44 52.73 20.94
N ILE A 91 -79.23 52.21 20.00
CA ILE A 91 -78.98 52.17 18.56
C ILE A 91 -80.06 53.03 17.89
N THR A 92 -79.70 53.92 16.98
CA THR A 92 -80.68 54.73 16.24
C THR A 92 -80.96 54.10 14.88
N LYS A 93 -82.19 53.66 14.64
CA LYS A 93 -82.60 52.99 13.40
C LYS A 93 -83.72 53.78 12.71
N GLY A 94 -83.31 54.68 11.82
CA GLY A 94 -84.23 55.63 11.18
C GLY A 94 -84.71 56.68 12.18
N ASP A 95 -86.01 56.71 12.46
CA ASP A 95 -86.63 57.70 13.35
C ASP A 95 -86.86 57.22 14.80
N SER A 96 -86.53 55.95 15.08
CA SER A 96 -86.60 55.37 16.43
C SER A 96 -85.22 55.06 17.02
N ILE A 97 -85.16 55.03 18.36
CA ILE A 97 -83.99 54.65 19.13
C ILE A 97 -84.31 53.34 19.84
N GLN A 98 -83.60 52.26 19.53
CA GLN A 98 -83.78 50.96 20.17
C GLN A 98 -82.71 50.76 21.26
N ILE A 99 -83.15 50.43 22.46
CA ILE A 99 -82.26 50.14 23.60
C ILE A 99 -81.98 48.63 23.64
N VAL A 100 -80.70 48.24 23.58
CA VAL A 100 -80.23 46.85 23.68
C VAL A 100 -79.25 46.74 24.86
N ALA A 101 -79.26 45.62 25.58
CA ALA A 101 -78.29 45.37 26.65
C ALA A 101 -76.91 44.99 26.08
N GLU A 102 -75.81 45.44 26.71
CA GLU A 102 -74.44 45.23 26.20
C GLU A 102 -74.08 43.75 25.98
N LYS A 103 -74.73 42.84 26.74
CA LYS A 103 -74.62 41.37 26.60
C LYS A 103 -75.08 40.83 25.24
N ASP A 104 -76.14 41.38 24.66
CA ASP A 104 -76.84 40.76 23.51
C ASP A 104 -76.34 41.33 22.16
N MET A 105 -75.47 42.34 22.20
CA MET A 105 -74.90 43.02 21.04
C MET A 105 -74.11 42.11 20.07
N GLN A 106 -73.62 40.96 20.53
CA GLN A 106 -72.88 40.03 19.66
C GLN A 106 -73.76 39.34 18.62
N ALA A 107 -75.07 39.26 18.86
CA ALA A 107 -76.07 38.72 17.92
C ALA A 107 -76.81 39.82 17.13
N TYR A 108 -76.49 41.10 17.37
CA TYR A 108 -77.12 42.22 16.66
C TYR A 108 -76.37 42.50 15.34
N ASP A 109 -77.14 42.80 14.29
CA ASP A 109 -76.64 43.00 12.93
C ASP A 109 -76.82 44.46 12.50
N GLU A 110 -75.71 45.06 12.05
CA GLU A 110 -75.61 46.46 11.58
C GLU A 110 -74.84 46.50 10.25
N ASP A 111 -75.23 47.38 9.34
CA ASP A 111 -74.81 47.36 7.92
C ASP A 111 -73.28 47.42 7.72
N LEU A 112 -72.78 46.47 6.91
CA LEU A 112 -71.36 46.32 6.57
C LEU A 112 -70.84 47.45 5.67
N THR A 113 -70.31 48.51 6.27
CA THR A 113 -69.75 49.68 5.57
C THR A 113 -68.29 49.46 5.13
N VAL A 114 -68.10 48.84 3.97
CA VAL A 114 -66.77 48.58 3.40
C VAL A 114 -66.13 49.86 2.82
N GLY A 115 -65.04 50.33 3.44
CA GLY A 115 -63.97 51.07 2.75
C GLY A 115 -63.98 52.60 2.78
N LYS A 116 -64.96 53.28 3.40
CA LYS A 116 -64.90 54.75 3.61
C LYS A 116 -65.46 55.17 4.97
N ILE A 117 -64.58 55.65 5.85
CA ILE A 117 -64.97 56.22 7.15
C ILE A 117 -65.57 57.61 6.94
N GLY A 118 -66.91 57.70 7.02
CA GLY A 118 -67.64 58.96 7.10
C GLY A 118 -67.57 59.57 8.51
N LYS A 119 -67.73 60.90 8.61
CA LYS A 119 -67.58 61.61 9.90
C LYS A 119 -68.61 61.19 10.95
N SER A 120 -68.12 60.85 12.14
CA SER A 120 -68.82 61.04 13.42
C SER A 120 -70.21 60.39 13.56
N GLY A 121 -70.37 59.13 13.14
CA GLY A 121 -71.46 58.28 13.63
C GLY A 121 -71.12 57.72 15.01
N ALA A 122 -71.99 57.90 16.00
CA ALA A 122 -71.87 57.25 17.30
C ALA A 122 -72.48 55.84 17.23
N GLY A 123 -71.62 54.82 17.12
CA GLY A 123 -72.05 53.43 16.98
C GLY A 123 -70.87 52.44 16.95
N TYR A 124 -71.20 51.16 16.83
CA TYR A 124 -70.24 50.13 16.47
C TYR A 124 -70.11 50.07 14.95
N ILE A 125 -68.92 49.76 14.43
CA ILE A 125 -68.72 49.52 12.99
C ILE A 125 -67.86 48.27 12.78
N THR A 126 -68.14 47.50 11.73
CA THR A 126 -67.30 46.36 11.32
C THR A 126 -66.47 46.77 10.12
N THR A 127 -65.15 46.90 10.31
CA THR A 127 -64.18 47.31 9.28
C THR A 127 -63.26 46.15 8.91
N VAL A 128 -62.96 46.03 7.62
CA VAL A 128 -62.02 45.04 7.05
C VAL A 128 -60.80 45.78 6.52
N MET A 129 -59.59 45.37 6.90
CA MET A 129 -58.31 46.01 6.55
C MET A 129 -57.30 44.99 6.05
N SER A 130 -56.65 45.24 4.91
CA SER A 130 -55.49 44.48 4.42
C SER A 130 -54.18 45.16 4.84
N LEU A 131 -53.20 44.38 5.32
CA LEU A 131 -51.83 44.87 5.54
C LEU A 131 -50.95 44.43 4.37
N ALA A 132 -50.04 45.29 3.90
CA ALA A 132 -49.18 45.00 2.75
C ALA A 132 -47.83 44.40 3.15
N ASN A 133 -47.18 44.95 4.17
CA ASN A 133 -45.78 44.69 4.51
C ASN A 133 -45.62 43.95 5.86
N TYR A 134 -46.60 44.05 6.76
CA TYR A 134 -46.57 43.41 8.07
C TYR A 134 -47.61 42.28 8.23
N ASN A 135 -47.29 41.26 9.01
CA ASN A 135 -48.16 40.10 9.18
C ASN A 135 -49.32 40.39 10.15
N ALA A 136 -50.55 40.20 9.66
CA ALA A 136 -51.80 40.43 10.37
C ALA A 136 -51.94 39.62 11.67
N ALA A 137 -51.41 38.39 11.72
CA ALA A 137 -51.47 37.55 12.92
C ALA A 137 -50.48 38.02 14.00
N THR A 138 -49.37 38.67 13.62
CA THR A 138 -48.34 39.14 14.56
C THR A 138 -48.77 40.41 15.31
N ILE A 139 -49.58 41.28 14.69
CA ILE A 139 -50.13 42.48 15.35
C ILE A 139 -51.41 42.19 16.16
N LEU A 140 -52.06 41.04 15.92
CA LEU A 140 -53.31 40.61 16.58
C LEU A 140 -53.28 40.68 18.12
N PRO A 141 -52.19 40.31 18.84
CA PRO A 141 -52.14 40.42 20.31
C PRO A 141 -52.13 41.87 20.82
N VAL A 142 -51.66 42.83 20.01
CA VAL A 142 -51.67 44.26 20.35
C VAL A 142 -53.07 44.83 20.14
N LEU A 143 -53.70 44.51 19.01
CA LEU A 143 -55.07 44.93 18.71
C LEU A 143 -56.08 44.33 19.70
N ASN A 144 -55.88 43.08 20.14
CA ASN A 144 -56.67 42.44 21.21
C ASN A 144 -56.51 43.08 22.60
N ARG A 145 -55.52 43.97 22.81
CA ARG A 145 -55.42 44.81 24.02
C ARG A 145 -56.06 46.19 23.84
N MET A 146 -56.34 46.62 22.61
CA MET A 146 -56.98 47.90 22.30
C MET A 146 -58.51 47.80 22.17
N LYS A 147 -59.04 46.60 21.88
CA LYS A 147 -60.48 46.36 21.76
C LYS A 147 -61.26 46.65 23.05
N SER A 148 -62.53 46.99 22.91
CA SER A 148 -63.49 47.07 24.01
C SER A 148 -63.86 45.68 24.57
N LYS A 149 -64.65 45.64 25.64
CA LYS A 149 -65.17 44.39 26.23
C LYS A 149 -65.96 43.58 25.19
N THR A 150 -66.83 44.26 24.45
CA THR A 150 -67.69 43.75 23.37
C THR A 150 -66.98 43.55 22.03
N GLY A 151 -65.91 44.30 21.75
CA GLY A 151 -65.27 44.32 20.43
C GLY A 151 -64.68 42.99 19.97
N TYR A 152 -64.69 42.74 18.67
CA TYR A 152 -64.15 41.54 17.99
C TYR A 152 -62.97 41.92 17.10
N VAL A 153 -61.91 41.11 17.12
CA VAL A 153 -60.71 41.31 16.30
C VAL A 153 -60.18 39.95 15.85
N GLU A 154 -60.08 39.73 14.55
CA GLU A 154 -59.53 38.49 13.99
C GLU A 154 -58.70 38.75 12.72
N ALA A 155 -57.64 37.97 12.52
CA ALA A 155 -56.81 37.99 11.32
C ALA A 155 -57.16 36.81 10.40
N VAL A 156 -57.64 37.10 9.20
CA VAL A 156 -57.96 36.11 8.16
C VAL A 156 -56.66 35.57 7.57
N LYS A 157 -56.30 34.35 8.01
CA LYS A 157 -55.10 33.63 7.56
C LYS A 157 -55.14 33.42 6.04
N GLY A 158 -54.02 33.63 5.37
CA GLY A 158 -53.86 33.49 3.92
C GLY A 158 -54.08 34.78 3.12
N LEU A 159 -54.95 35.70 3.57
CA LEU A 159 -55.21 36.98 2.87
C LEU A 159 -54.52 38.20 3.50
N ASN A 160 -53.86 38.03 4.66
CA ASN A 160 -53.25 39.10 5.46
C ASN A 160 -54.22 40.26 5.81
N ILE A 161 -55.49 39.91 6.00
CA ILE A 161 -56.60 40.81 6.34
C ILE A 161 -56.91 40.73 7.83
N ILE A 162 -57.27 41.84 8.45
CA ILE A 162 -57.82 41.93 9.80
C ILE A 162 -59.26 42.43 9.72
N VAL A 163 -60.18 41.73 10.38
CA VAL A 163 -61.55 42.16 10.61
C VAL A 163 -61.66 42.71 12.04
N VAL A 164 -62.19 43.92 12.17
CA VAL A 164 -62.35 44.62 13.46
C VAL A 164 -63.79 45.12 13.60
N ARG A 165 -64.47 44.73 14.68
CA ARG A 165 -65.78 45.25 15.10
C ARG A 165 -65.64 45.91 16.47
N ASP A 166 -65.81 47.23 16.56
CA ASP A 166 -65.72 48.00 17.80
C ASP A 166 -66.38 49.39 17.64
N ASP A 167 -66.42 50.15 18.72
CA ASP A 167 -66.71 51.59 18.77
C ASP A 167 -65.82 52.35 17.77
N ALA A 168 -66.43 53.20 16.92
CA ALA A 168 -65.72 53.91 15.85
C ALA A 168 -64.48 54.69 16.34
N SER A 169 -64.52 55.24 17.57
CA SER A 169 -63.41 55.99 18.17
C SER A 169 -62.22 55.13 18.62
N ARG A 170 -62.36 53.79 18.65
CA ARG A 170 -61.26 52.83 18.80
C ARG A 170 -60.73 52.38 17.45
N ILE A 171 -61.61 52.12 16.48
CA ILE A 171 -61.20 51.69 15.14
C ILE A 171 -60.29 52.73 14.46
N GLU A 172 -60.59 54.02 14.55
CA GLU A 172 -59.70 55.08 14.04
C GLU A 172 -58.27 55.00 14.63
N LYS A 173 -58.14 54.71 15.92
CA LYS A 173 -56.84 54.56 16.61
C LYS A 173 -56.13 53.28 16.22
N MET A 174 -56.87 52.20 15.97
CA MET A 174 -56.34 50.93 15.48
C MET A 174 -55.85 51.05 14.03
N VAL A 175 -56.61 51.72 13.15
CA VAL A 175 -56.21 52.09 11.79
C VAL A 175 -54.94 52.93 11.80
N ALA A 176 -54.87 53.97 12.64
CA ALA A 176 -53.69 54.81 12.77
C ALA A 176 -52.44 54.04 13.24
N LEU A 177 -52.61 53.08 14.17
CA LEU A 177 -51.52 52.20 14.60
C LEU A 177 -51.07 51.24 13.48
N ILE A 178 -52.02 50.58 12.80
CA ILE A 178 -51.73 49.65 11.70
C ILE A 178 -50.98 50.38 10.58
N ASN A 179 -51.46 51.54 10.14
CA ASN A 179 -50.80 52.35 9.12
C ASN A 179 -49.38 52.75 9.54
N LYS A 180 -49.15 53.06 10.84
CA LYS A 180 -47.82 53.39 11.34
C LYS A 180 -46.88 52.18 11.42
N VAL A 181 -47.38 50.97 11.65
CA VAL A 181 -46.59 49.74 11.62
C VAL A 181 -46.29 49.28 10.19
N ASP A 182 -47.27 49.32 9.29
CA ASP A 182 -47.12 48.82 7.91
C ASP A 182 -46.16 49.69 7.07
N ASN A 183 -46.08 51.00 7.37
CA ASN A 183 -45.06 51.89 6.80
C ASN A 183 -43.65 51.66 7.37
N VAL A 184 -43.51 51.12 8.59
CA VAL A 184 -42.20 50.75 9.17
C VAL A 184 -41.74 49.39 8.64
N ALA A 185 -42.67 48.47 8.36
CA ALA A 185 -42.38 47.17 7.77
C ALA A 185 -41.96 47.25 6.28
N ALA A 186 -42.34 48.32 5.57
CA ALA A 186 -41.98 48.57 4.17
C ALA A 186 -40.47 48.78 3.89
N GLY A 187 -39.63 48.82 4.91
CA GLY A 187 -38.22 49.21 4.80
C GLY A 187 -37.23 48.14 4.32
N TYR A 188 -37.69 46.98 3.84
CA TYR A 188 -36.82 45.90 3.33
C TYR A 188 -36.58 46.05 1.83
N GLU A 189 -35.31 46.12 1.43
CA GLU A 189 -34.86 46.10 0.04
C GLU A 189 -34.04 44.81 -0.23
N PHE A 190 -33.99 44.39 -1.49
CA PHE A 190 -33.18 43.26 -1.95
C PHE A 190 -31.87 43.77 -2.55
N TYR A 191 -30.75 43.26 -2.05
CA TYR A 191 -29.41 43.59 -2.53
C TYR A 191 -28.66 42.31 -2.94
N THR A 192 -27.80 42.43 -3.95
CA THR A 192 -26.86 41.37 -4.36
C THR A 192 -25.42 41.87 -4.22
N LEU A 193 -24.53 41.03 -3.70
CA LEU A 193 -23.14 41.40 -3.42
C LEU A 193 -22.20 40.23 -3.81
N PRO A 194 -21.43 40.35 -4.91
CA PRO A 194 -20.47 39.33 -5.34
C PRO A 194 -19.16 39.40 -4.55
N LEU A 195 -18.60 38.25 -4.19
CA LEU A 195 -17.35 38.14 -3.41
C LEU A 195 -16.15 37.76 -4.30
N GLN A 196 -14.96 38.29 -3.99
CA GLN A 196 -13.74 38.12 -4.78
C GLN A 196 -12.78 37.04 -4.23
N TYR A 197 -12.69 36.86 -2.91
CA TYR A 197 -11.69 36.00 -2.26
C TYR A 197 -12.29 34.98 -1.31
N SER A 198 -13.46 35.28 -0.71
CA SER A 198 -14.20 34.41 0.20
C SER A 198 -15.36 33.69 -0.49
N ILE A 199 -15.72 32.51 0.05
CA ILE A 199 -16.83 31.68 -0.42
C ILE A 199 -18.14 32.17 0.20
N ALA A 200 -19.18 32.37 -0.63
CA ALA A 200 -20.47 32.90 -0.23
C ALA A 200 -21.10 32.15 0.95
N SER A 201 -21.25 30.82 0.90
CA SER A 201 -21.84 30.03 1.99
C SER A 201 -21.06 30.10 3.31
N LYS A 202 -19.73 30.31 3.26
CA LYS A 202 -18.92 30.49 4.48
C LYS A 202 -19.18 31.84 5.15
N ILE A 203 -19.34 32.90 4.35
CA ILE A 203 -19.66 34.25 4.83
C ILE A 203 -21.12 34.33 5.30
N GLU A 204 -22.06 33.75 4.55
CA GLU A 204 -23.47 33.61 4.95
C GLU A 204 -23.56 32.98 6.34
N GLN A 205 -22.98 31.79 6.55
CA GLN A 205 -23.01 31.14 7.86
C GLN A 205 -22.39 31.96 8.99
N GLN A 206 -21.34 32.76 8.73
CA GLN A 206 -20.74 33.62 9.75
C GLN A 206 -21.65 34.80 10.11
N ILE A 207 -22.21 35.48 9.10
CA ILE A 207 -23.09 36.65 9.31
C ILE A 207 -24.43 36.20 9.90
N THR A 208 -25.01 35.10 9.42
CA THR A 208 -26.22 34.47 9.98
C THR A 208 -26.02 34.11 11.46
N LYS A 209 -24.86 33.57 11.86
CA LYS A 209 -24.55 33.32 13.29
C LYS A 209 -24.48 34.62 14.09
N PHE A 210 -23.74 35.61 13.61
CA PHE A 210 -23.57 36.92 14.27
C PHE A 210 -24.91 37.66 14.49
N PHE A 211 -25.76 37.74 13.47
CA PHE A 211 -27.08 38.36 13.60
C PHE A 211 -28.03 37.57 14.51
N ASN A 212 -27.95 36.23 14.54
CA ASN A 212 -28.70 35.42 15.50
C ASN A 212 -28.25 35.64 16.96
N GLU A 213 -26.98 35.95 17.21
CA GLU A 213 -26.49 36.34 18.54
C GLU A 213 -26.95 37.75 18.94
N LEU A 214 -26.92 38.72 18.00
CA LEU A 214 -27.48 40.06 18.21
C LEU A 214 -28.99 40.04 18.51
N ALA A 215 -29.74 39.15 17.84
CA ALA A 215 -31.17 38.95 18.06
C ALA A 215 -31.47 38.39 19.46
N LYS A 216 -30.72 37.37 19.92
CA LYS A 216 -30.84 36.82 21.29
C LYS A 216 -30.63 37.90 22.36
N ASN A 217 -29.71 38.82 22.14
CA ASN A 217 -29.42 39.93 23.04
C ASN A 217 -30.41 41.10 22.94
N SER A 218 -31.49 40.97 22.14
CA SER A 218 -32.56 41.98 21.98
C SER A 218 -32.12 43.34 21.43
N ILE A 219 -30.96 43.43 20.76
CA ILE A 219 -30.37 44.72 20.34
C ILE A 219 -30.99 45.23 19.01
N ASN A 220 -31.39 44.34 18.10
CA ASN A 220 -32.22 44.68 16.93
C ASN A 220 -33.24 43.54 16.72
N PRO A 221 -34.55 43.82 16.57
CA PRO A 221 -35.58 42.80 16.32
C PRO A 221 -35.73 42.41 14.83
N THR A 222 -35.06 43.14 13.92
CA THR A 222 -35.06 42.88 12.48
C THR A 222 -33.87 42.00 12.09
N SER A 223 -34.09 40.71 11.96
CA SER A 223 -33.11 39.78 11.39
C SER A 223 -33.10 39.88 9.86
N PRO A 224 -31.96 40.21 9.21
CA PRO A 224 -31.85 40.14 7.76
C PRO A 224 -31.94 38.70 7.28
N VAL A 225 -32.52 38.47 6.10
CA VAL A 225 -32.48 37.16 5.43
C VAL A 225 -31.32 37.19 4.44
N ILE A 226 -30.39 36.25 4.58
CA ILE A 226 -29.19 36.15 3.75
C ILE A 226 -29.18 34.76 3.12
N ILE A 227 -28.92 34.69 1.83
CA ILE A 227 -28.82 33.45 1.05
C ILE A 227 -27.55 33.53 0.21
N SER A 228 -26.72 32.50 0.24
CA SER A 228 -25.56 32.35 -0.63
C SER A 228 -25.91 31.60 -1.91
N ASP A 229 -25.48 32.12 -3.06
CA ASP A 229 -25.25 31.33 -4.26
C ASP A 229 -23.74 31.09 -4.42
N ASP A 230 -23.29 29.85 -4.15
CA ASP A 230 -21.90 29.44 -4.31
C ASP A 230 -21.47 29.31 -5.79
N ILE A 231 -22.40 29.24 -6.75
CA ILE A 231 -22.08 29.13 -8.19
C ILE A 231 -21.66 30.50 -8.75
N SER A 232 -22.41 31.56 -8.44
CA SER A 232 -22.05 32.94 -8.78
C SER A 232 -21.20 33.64 -7.70
N ASN A 233 -20.80 32.92 -6.65
CA ASN A 233 -20.12 33.42 -5.44
C ASN A 233 -20.73 34.74 -4.90
N THR A 234 -22.06 34.81 -4.87
CA THR A 234 -22.82 36.04 -4.60
C THR A 234 -23.74 35.84 -3.40
N LEU A 235 -23.78 36.86 -2.53
CA LEU A 235 -24.73 36.94 -1.43
C LEU A 235 -25.98 37.70 -1.86
N ILE A 236 -27.14 37.10 -1.65
CA ILE A 236 -28.46 37.72 -1.79
C ILE A 236 -28.94 38.11 -0.39
N ILE A 237 -29.18 39.40 -0.18
CA ILE A 237 -29.46 39.99 1.13
C ILE A 237 -30.80 40.72 1.07
N ALA A 238 -31.79 40.26 1.82
CA ALA A 238 -33.02 40.98 2.08
C ALA A 238 -32.95 41.62 3.48
N ALA A 239 -32.75 42.94 3.53
CA ALA A 239 -32.46 43.67 4.75
C ALA A 239 -33.03 45.08 4.71
N THR A 240 -33.09 45.75 5.87
CA THR A 240 -33.27 47.21 5.86
C THR A 240 -32.00 47.88 5.34
N LYS A 241 -32.12 49.03 4.67
CA LYS A 241 -30.96 49.78 4.15
C LYS A 241 -29.86 50.00 5.19
N LYS A 242 -30.26 50.35 6.42
CA LYS A 242 -29.35 50.56 7.56
C LYS A 242 -28.62 49.29 8.00
N ASP A 243 -29.24 48.12 7.80
CA ASP A 243 -28.62 46.83 8.09
C ASP A 243 -27.77 46.34 6.91
N TYR A 244 -28.13 46.66 5.67
CA TYR A 244 -27.28 46.43 4.50
C TYR A 244 -25.96 47.23 4.57
N ASP A 245 -25.99 48.51 5.00
CA ASP A 245 -24.79 49.32 5.21
C ASP A 245 -23.84 48.68 6.25
N ARG A 246 -24.39 48.03 7.28
CA ARG A 246 -23.63 47.25 8.29
C ARG A 246 -23.07 45.95 7.69
N ILE A 247 -23.91 45.18 6.99
CA ILE A 247 -23.56 43.88 6.40
C ILE A 247 -22.45 44.05 5.34
N SER A 248 -22.60 45.01 4.44
CA SER A 248 -21.59 45.33 3.42
C SER A 248 -20.25 45.78 4.02
N THR A 249 -20.28 46.57 5.09
CA THR A 249 -19.06 46.94 5.85
C THR A 249 -18.38 45.72 6.48
N ILE A 250 -19.15 44.77 7.04
CA ILE A 250 -18.61 43.53 7.59
C ILE A 250 -18.00 42.67 6.47
N ILE A 251 -18.73 42.49 5.36
CA ILE A 251 -18.27 41.71 4.19
C ILE A 251 -16.96 42.29 3.63
N ALA A 252 -16.84 43.61 3.48
CA ALA A 252 -15.62 44.26 2.98
C ALA A 252 -14.38 44.03 3.87
N ASN A 253 -14.57 43.71 5.15
CA ASN A 253 -13.47 43.34 6.07
C ASN A 253 -13.18 41.82 6.09
N LEU A 254 -14.13 40.98 5.66
CA LEU A 254 -13.97 39.52 5.58
C LEU A 254 -13.47 39.05 4.22
N ASP A 255 -13.90 39.69 3.13
CA ASP A 255 -13.51 39.37 1.75
C ASP A 255 -12.12 39.92 1.39
N THR A 256 -11.12 39.51 2.17
CA THR A 256 -9.73 39.91 1.99
C THR A 256 -8.89 38.78 1.37
N LYS A 257 -7.87 39.15 0.59
CA LYS A 257 -7.01 38.21 -0.13
C LYS A 257 -6.31 37.16 0.76
N ASN A 258 -6.12 37.44 2.05
CA ASN A 258 -5.55 36.49 3.03
C ASN A 258 -6.54 35.41 3.50
N MET A 259 -7.84 35.50 3.17
CA MET A 259 -8.84 34.46 3.44
C MET A 259 -9.05 33.49 2.28
N ALA A 260 -8.48 33.77 1.10
CA ALA A 260 -8.35 32.78 0.05
C ALA A 260 -7.57 31.57 0.61
N ILE A 261 -8.11 30.37 0.41
CA ILE A 261 -7.65 29.18 1.15
C ILE A 261 -6.19 28.89 0.80
N ASN A 262 -5.30 28.97 1.80
CA ASN A 262 -3.85 28.82 1.63
C ASN A 262 -3.40 27.35 1.46
N THR A 263 -4.22 26.59 0.74
CA THR A 263 -4.00 25.19 0.31
C THR A 263 -3.42 25.18 -1.10
N GLU A 264 -2.39 25.98 -1.35
CA GLU A 264 -1.61 25.89 -2.60
C GLU A 264 -0.90 24.51 -2.62
N PRO A 265 -1.14 23.66 -3.63
CA PRO A 265 -0.58 22.31 -3.65
C PRO A 265 0.95 22.33 -3.69
N ARG A 266 1.60 21.81 -2.64
CA ARG A 266 3.06 21.72 -2.55
C ARG A 266 3.53 20.32 -2.95
N VAL A 267 4.49 20.28 -3.86
CA VAL A 267 5.15 19.04 -4.33
C VAL A 267 6.49 18.88 -3.61
N PHE A 268 6.75 17.69 -3.07
CA PHE A 268 7.99 17.31 -2.41
C PHE A 268 8.65 16.16 -3.19
N TYR A 269 9.80 16.41 -3.84
CA TYR A 269 10.55 15.40 -4.58
C TYR A 269 11.47 14.60 -3.64
N LEU A 270 11.38 13.27 -3.67
CA LEU A 270 12.19 12.37 -2.84
C LEU A 270 13.41 11.84 -3.60
N LYS A 271 14.54 11.70 -2.90
CA LYS A 271 15.84 11.29 -3.47
C LYS A 271 16.22 9.84 -3.18
N ASN A 272 15.79 9.30 -2.05
CA ASN A 272 16.23 8.01 -1.50
C ASN A 272 15.05 7.06 -1.17
N ALA A 273 13.94 7.63 -0.70
CA ALA A 273 12.72 6.91 -0.38
C ALA A 273 11.74 6.87 -1.58
N ARG A 274 10.83 5.89 -1.58
CA ARG A 274 9.74 5.80 -2.54
C ARG A 274 8.53 6.59 -2.05
N ALA A 275 7.93 7.40 -2.91
CA ALA A 275 6.78 8.23 -2.56
C ALA A 275 5.60 7.42 -2.01
N GLU A 276 5.30 6.26 -2.61
CA GLU A 276 4.22 5.36 -2.18
C GLU A 276 4.42 4.83 -0.73
N ASP A 277 5.66 4.49 -0.35
CA ASP A 277 5.98 3.97 0.98
C ASP A 277 5.93 5.08 2.04
N VAL A 278 6.34 6.30 1.69
CA VAL A 278 6.27 7.48 2.59
C VAL A 278 4.84 7.99 2.73
N GLU A 279 4.04 8.00 1.65
CA GLU A 279 2.62 8.37 1.69
C GLU A 279 1.83 7.46 2.65
N LYS A 280 2.05 6.14 2.61
CA LYS A 280 1.46 5.17 3.55
C LYS A 280 1.82 5.39 5.02
N VAL A 281 2.88 6.17 5.32
CA VAL A 281 3.25 6.58 6.68
C VAL A 281 2.62 7.92 7.02
N LEU A 282 2.76 8.92 6.14
CA LEU A 282 2.24 10.28 6.35
C LEU A 282 0.71 10.31 6.44
N SER A 283 0.00 9.59 5.58
CA SER A 283 -1.47 9.47 5.61
C SER A 283 -1.99 8.94 6.94
N LYS A 284 -1.33 7.91 7.50
CA LYS A 284 -1.65 7.35 8.82
C LYS A 284 -1.39 8.35 9.96
N LEU A 285 -0.27 9.06 9.90
CA LEU A 285 0.08 10.10 10.89
C LEU A 285 -0.91 11.28 10.85
N VAL A 286 -1.26 11.78 9.66
CA VAL A 286 -2.25 12.86 9.51
C VAL A 286 -3.64 12.41 9.95
N THR A 287 -4.02 11.17 9.66
CA THR A 287 -5.30 10.60 10.11
C THR A 287 -5.34 10.47 11.64
N SER A 288 -4.23 10.10 12.30
CA SER A 288 -4.20 10.04 13.78
C SER A 288 -4.16 11.43 14.42
N LEU A 289 -3.41 12.38 13.86
CA LEU A 289 -3.36 13.78 14.32
C LEU A 289 -4.73 14.45 14.27
N SER A 290 -5.43 14.33 13.13
CA SER A 290 -6.78 14.89 12.96
C SER A 290 -7.84 14.22 13.86
N GLN A 291 -7.68 12.95 14.22
CA GLN A 291 -8.54 12.28 15.20
C GLN A 291 -8.23 12.67 16.66
N GLN A 292 -6.97 12.98 16.99
CA GLN A 292 -6.58 13.36 18.36
C GLN A 292 -7.08 14.75 18.76
N ALA A 293 -7.25 15.67 17.79
CA ALA A 293 -7.87 16.98 18.02
C ALA A 293 -9.36 16.92 18.41
N GLY A 294 -10.05 15.79 18.18
CA GLY A 294 -11.50 15.65 18.38
C GLY A 294 -11.97 15.14 19.74
N LYS A 295 -11.07 15.00 20.75
CA LYS A 295 -11.37 14.25 22.00
C LYS A 295 -11.56 15.06 23.29
N THR A 296 -11.63 16.39 23.21
CA THR A 296 -11.95 17.26 24.36
C THR A 296 -13.08 18.21 24.03
N GLY A 297 -14.31 17.69 23.95
CA GLY A 297 -15.53 18.46 23.73
C GLY A 297 -16.79 17.59 23.87
N THR A 298 -17.76 18.05 24.64
CA THR A 298 -19.01 17.32 24.92
C THR A 298 -19.91 17.21 23.69
N THR A 299 -20.72 16.16 23.62
CA THR A 299 -21.65 15.81 22.52
C THR A 299 -22.36 17.00 21.87
N GLY A 300 -22.04 17.25 20.60
CA GLY A 300 -22.77 18.14 19.71
C GLY A 300 -22.52 17.78 18.25
N THR A 301 -23.56 17.46 17.48
CA THR A 301 -23.45 17.08 16.07
C THR A 301 -23.24 18.31 15.18
N THR A 302 -22.05 18.89 15.26
CA THR A 302 -21.55 19.86 14.29
C THR A 302 -20.22 19.37 13.75
N SER A 303 -20.22 18.97 12.48
CA SER A 303 -19.00 18.69 11.72
C SER A 303 -18.21 19.99 11.52
N SER A 304 -17.42 20.37 12.53
CA SER A 304 -16.31 21.31 12.32
C SER A 304 -15.46 20.75 11.17
N SER A 305 -15.23 21.57 10.15
CA SER A 305 -14.47 21.13 8.97
C SER A 305 -13.11 20.60 9.41
N SER A 306 -12.88 19.29 9.22
CA SER A 306 -11.51 18.83 9.09
C SER A 306 -10.88 19.65 7.98
N SER A 307 -9.72 20.26 8.26
CA SER A 307 -8.85 20.69 7.18
C SER A 307 -8.58 19.42 6.36
N LYS A 308 -9.07 19.41 5.11
CA LYS A 308 -9.01 18.25 4.22
C LYS A 308 -7.59 18.09 3.72
N VAL A 309 -6.71 17.70 4.63
CA VAL A 309 -5.32 17.39 4.34
C VAL A 309 -5.30 16.19 3.42
N SER A 310 -5.02 16.44 2.14
CA SER A 310 -4.88 15.41 1.12
C SER A 310 -3.40 15.24 0.84
N ILE A 311 -2.90 14.02 1.04
CA ILE A 311 -1.54 13.63 0.71
C ILE A 311 -1.65 12.48 -0.28
N SER A 312 -0.96 12.58 -1.41
CA SER A 312 -0.96 11.58 -2.47
C SER A 312 0.43 11.50 -3.09
N SER A 313 0.90 10.29 -3.39
CA SER A 313 2.15 10.06 -4.10
C SER A 313 1.95 10.05 -5.62
N ASP A 314 2.90 10.67 -6.34
CA ASP A 314 3.14 10.36 -7.74
C ASP A 314 4.39 9.48 -7.85
N ASN A 315 4.18 8.24 -8.28
CA ASN A 315 5.24 7.27 -8.50
C ASN A 315 6.07 7.58 -9.78
N ALA A 316 5.53 8.32 -10.75
CA ALA A 316 6.23 8.64 -11.99
C ALA A 316 7.34 9.69 -11.79
N THR A 317 7.11 10.68 -10.92
CA THR A 317 8.12 11.69 -10.52
C THR A 317 8.79 11.40 -9.17
N ASN A 318 8.44 10.30 -8.51
CA ASN A 318 8.82 9.97 -7.12
C ASN A 318 8.62 11.16 -6.16
N SER A 319 7.44 11.78 -6.22
CA SER A 319 7.10 12.96 -5.44
C SER A 319 5.84 12.78 -4.59
N ILE A 320 5.71 13.59 -3.55
CA ILE A 320 4.53 13.66 -2.70
C ILE A 320 3.83 15.00 -2.96
N LEU A 321 2.58 14.93 -3.39
CA LEU A 321 1.67 16.06 -3.47
C LEU A 321 0.94 16.21 -2.13
N ALA A 322 1.04 17.38 -1.51
CA ALA A 322 0.34 17.69 -0.26
C ALA A 322 -0.50 18.97 -0.40
N ILE A 323 -1.76 18.87 0.03
CA ILE A 323 -2.74 19.96 0.07
C ILE A 323 -3.16 20.14 1.52
N GLY A 324 -2.88 21.29 2.13
CA GLY A 324 -3.17 21.56 3.54
C GLY A 324 -2.72 22.97 3.97
N ASP A 325 -2.84 23.25 5.27
CA ASP A 325 -2.46 24.55 5.85
C ASP A 325 -0.94 24.73 5.94
N LYS A 326 -0.44 25.97 5.99
CA LYS A 326 1.02 26.26 6.02
C LYS A 326 1.76 25.51 7.13
N GLU A 327 1.19 25.43 8.33
CA GLU A 327 1.78 24.72 9.47
C GLU A 327 1.97 23.21 9.20
N LEU A 328 1.11 22.60 8.38
CA LEU A 328 1.31 21.23 7.93
C LEU A 328 2.56 21.12 7.04
N TYR A 329 2.80 22.07 6.13
CA TYR A 329 3.96 22.00 5.24
C TYR A 329 5.29 22.05 5.98
N ASP A 330 5.41 22.90 7.01
CA ASP A 330 6.63 22.98 7.83
C ASP A 330 6.84 21.69 8.65
N ASN A 331 5.75 21.08 9.16
CA ASN A 331 5.79 19.77 9.80
C ASN A 331 6.18 18.64 8.81
N LEU A 332 5.60 18.61 7.62
CA LEU A 332 5.89 17.62 6.57
C LEU A 332 7.34 17.71 6.09
N ASP A 333 7.88 18.91 5.88
CA ASP A 333 9.28 19.12 5.50
C ASP A 333 10.24 18.51 6.55
N SER A 334 9.92 18.71 7.84
CA SER A 334 10.68 18.16 8.98
C SER A 334 10.55 16.63 9.18
N LEU A 335 9.56 15.99 8.54
CA LEU A 335 9.31 14.55 8.55
C LEU A 335 9.91 13.88 7.31
N ILE A 336 9.68 14.46 6.12
CA ILE A 336 10.23 14.00 4.85
C ILE A 336 11.76 14.01 4.89
N SER A 337 12.38 15.06 5.43
CA SER A 337 13.84 15.13 5.63
C SER A 337 14.43 14.06 6.57
N LYS A 338 13.60 13.41 7.41
CA LYS A 338 13.99 12.29 8.28
C LYS A 338 13.68 10.92 7.68
N LEU A 339 12.76 10.85 6.72
CA LEU A 339 12.34 9.62 6.03
C LEU A 339 13.12 9.40 4.72
N ASP A 340 13.49 10.47 4.02
CA ASP A 340 14.22 10.44 2.74
C ASP A 340 15.74 10.27 2.92
N VAL A 341 16.14 9.34 3.79
CA VAL A 341 17.55 9.02 4.09
C VAL A 341 18.10 7.90 3.18
N PRO A 342 19.38 7.93 2.77
CA PRO A 342 19.98 6.87 1.98
C PRO A 342 19.95 5.54 2.74
N ARG A 343 19.43 4.49 2.09
CA ARG A 343 19.35 3.15 2.68
C ARG A 343 20.67 2.40 2.47
N ARG A 344 21.36 2.13 3.59
CA ARG A 344 22.53 1.22 3.69
C ARG A 344 22.27 -0.08 2.93
N GLN A 345 23.29 -0.61 2.27
CA GLN A 345 23.22 -1.88 1.54
C GLN A 345 23.96 -2.99 2.29
N VAL A 346 23.62 -4.25 2.01
CA VAL A 346 24.34 -5.42 2.50
C VAL A 346 24.68 -6.32 1.32
N TYR A 347 25.97 -6.58 1.16
CA TYR A 347 26.49 -7.64 0.32
C TYR A 347 26.62 -8.92 1.15
N VAL A 348 26.07 -10.02 0.65
CA VAL A 348 26.06 -11.33 1.31
C VAL A 348 26.76 -12.34 0.42
N GLU A 349 27.71 -13.06 1.01
CA GLU A 349 28.36 -14.24 0.42
C GLU A 349 27.89 -15.49 1.16
N ALA A 350 27.64 -16.58 0.45
CA ALA A 350 27.43 -17.88 1.05
C ALA A 350 28.40 -18.90 0.44
N LEU A 351 29.36 -19.39 1.24
CA LEU A 351 30.32 -20.40 0.82
C LEU A 351 29.81 -21.79 1.22
N ILE A 352 29.47 -22.58 0.22
CA ILE A 352 29.09 -23.99 0.34
C ILE A 352 30.33 -24.83 0.03
N LEU A 353 30.72 -25.68 0.97
CA LEU A 353 31.76 -26.69 0.80
C LEU A 353 31.14 -28.09 0.94
N GLU A 354 31.21 -28.91 -0.10
CA GLU A 354 30.87 -30.34 -0.03
C GLU A 354 32.07 -31.18 -0.45
N THR A 355 32.48 -32.12 0.41
CA THR A 355 33.47 -33.16 0.10
C THR A 355 32.81 -34.52 0.27
N THR A 356 32.86 -35.35 -0.78
CA THR A 356 32.36 -36.73 -0.78
C THR A 356 33.48 -37.69 -1.20
N ILE A 357 33.69 -38.74 -0.43
CA ILE A 357 34.75 -39.74 -0.61
C ILE A 357 34.14 -41.14 -0.58
N GLU A 358 34.07 -41.79 -1.73
CA GLU A 358 33.66 -43.19 -1.85
C GLU A 358 34.88 -44.11 -1.95
N LYS A 359 34.90 -45.18 -1.16
CA LYS A 359 35.91 -46.24 -1.20
C LYS A 359 35.22 -47.59 -1.21
N SER A 360 35.50 -48.42 -2.22
CA SER A 360 35.00 -49.79 -2.31
C SER A 360 36.15 -50.77 -2.40
N SER A 361 36.01 -51.93 -1.77
CA SER A 361 36.95 -53.03 -1.82
C SER A 361 36.18 -54.34 -1.83
N GLN A 362 36.33 -55.12 -2.89
CA GLN A 362 35.77 -56.46 -3.04
C GLN A 362 36.90 -57.46 -3.22
N PHE A 363 36.86 -58.55 -2.45
CA PHE A 363 37.75 -59.69 -2.63
C PHE A 363 37.00 -60.99 -2.30
N GLY A 364 37.11 -62.00 -3.16
CA GLY A 364 36.54 -63.30 -2.87
C GLY A 364 36.69 -64.35 -3.96
N VAL A 365 36.45 -65.60 -3.59
CA VAL A 365 36.44 -66.74 -4.50
C VAL A 365 35.01 -67.26 -4.65
N GLU A 366 34.50 -67.24 -5.89
CA GLU A 366 33.25 -67.88 -6.28
C GLU A 366 33.53 -69.32 -6.73
N TRP A 367 32.72 -70.26 -6.28
CA TRP A 367 32.80 -71.68 -6.66
C TRP A 367 31.47 -72.12 -7.26
N PHE A 368 31.56 -72.85 -8.37
CA PHE A 368 30.44 -73.42 -9.10
C PHE A 368 30.68 -74.91 -9.34
N MET A 369 29.64 -75.74 -9.25
CA MET A 369 29.68 -77.16 -9.55
C MET A 369 28.38 -77.59 -10.23
N GLY A 370 28.48 -78.23 -11.39
CA GLY A 370 27.34 -78.75 -12.15
C GLY A 370 27.42 -80.27 -12.23
N GLY A 371 26.35 -80.96 -11.82
CA GLY A 371 26.20 -82.41 -11.92
C GLY A 371 24.86 -82.80 -12.55
N GLY A 372 24.77 -84.01 -13.09
CA GLY A 372 23.54 -84.53 -13.68
C GLY A 372 23.43 -86.04 -13.48
N ASN A 373 22.30 -86.47 -12.93
CA ASN A 373 21.93 -87.87 -12.73
C ASN A 373 20.65 -88.18 -13.52
N GLU A 374 20.23 -89.45 -13.54
CA GLU A 374 19.00 -89.89 -14.24
C GLU A 374 17.72 -89.17 -13.77
N ALA A 375 17.71 -88.65 -12.54
CA ALA A 375 16.60 -87.87 -11.96
C ALA A 375 16.65 -86.35 -12.26
N GLY A 376 17.68 -85.85 -12.96
CA GLY A 376 17.81 -84.44 -13.34
C GLY A 376 19.19 -83.83 -13.08
N ALA A 377 19.33 -82.54 -13.39
CA ALA A 377 20.54 -81.74 -13.19
C ALA A 377 20.52 -81.00 -11.84
N ILE A 378 21.68 -80.94 -11.18
CA ILE A 378 21.89 -80.25 -9.91
C ILE A 378 23.01 -79.23 -10.11
N ILE A 379 22.74 -77.96 -9.78
CA ILE A 379 23.71 -76.87 -9.83
C ILE A 379 23.95 -76.36 -8.41
N GLY A 380 25.19 -76.46 -7.95
CA GLY A 380 25.65 -75.91 -6.68
C GLY A 380 26.54 -74.69 -6.92
N SER A 381 26.29 -73.60 -6.18
CA SER A 381 27.13 -72.40 -6.18
C SER A 381 27.30 -71.89 -4.76
N ASN A 382 28.46 -71.34 -4.41
CA ASN A 382 28.63 -70.60 -3.16
C ASN A 382 28.02 -69.19 -3.18
N SER A 383 27.43 -68.78 -4.32
CA SER A 383 26.72 -67.51 -4.48
C SER A 383 25.57 -67.62 -5.47
N ASN A 384 24.34 -67.27 -5.06
CA ASN A 384 23.14 -67.36 -5.92
C ASN A 384 23.15 -66.37 -7.11
N THR A 385 24.06 -65.39 -7.12
CA THR A 385 24.16 -64.31 -8.10
C THR A 385 25.62 -63.98 -8.45
N GLY A 386 26.47 -65.00 -8.52
CA GLY A 386 27.90 -64.86 -8.85
C GLY A 386 28.19 -64.51 -10.31
N SER A 387 29.28 -63.78 -10.53
CA SER A 387 29.85 -63.49 -11.86
C SER A 387 30.11 -64.79 -12.64
N LEU A 388 30.66 -65.80 -11.95
CA LEU A 388 30.95 -67.12 -12.52
C LEU A 388 29.69 -67.82 -13.07
N GLY A 389 28.52 -67.64 -12.44
CA GLY A 389 27.26 -68.22 -12.90
C GLY A 389 26.79 -67.65 -14.24
N SER A 390 26.91 -66.32 -14.42
CA SER A 390 26.56 -65.68 -15.70
C SER A 390 27.55 -66.01 -16.83
N ILE A 391 28.84 -66.09 -16.52
CA ILE A 391 29.90 -66.53 -17.45
C ILE A 391 29.63 -67.96 -17.93
N ILE A 392 29.28 -68.86 -17.01
CA ILE A 392 28.92 -70.25 -17.33
C ILE A 392 27.64 -70.33 -18.16
N GLY A 393 26.61 -69.54 -17.83
CA GLY A 393 25.37 -69.46 -18.60
C GLY A 393 25.57 -68.91 -20.02
N SER A 394 26.50 -67.99 -20.23
CA SER A 394 26.96 -67.54 -21.56
C SER A 394 27.61 -68.70 -22.32
N LEU A 395 28.53 -69.42 -21.68
CA LEU A 395 29.35 -70.45 -22.31
C LEU A 395 28.56 -71.73 -22.67
N THR A 396 27.61 -72.16 -21.83
CA THR A 396 26.77 -73.35 -22.12
C THR A 396 25.74 -73.10 -23.22
N GLN A 397 25.25 -71.87 -23.34
CA GLN A 397 24.36 -71.43 -24.43
C GLN A 397 25.10 -71.07 -25.72
N GLY A 398 26.45 -71.08 -25.72
CA GLY A 398 27.26 -70.82 -26.91
C GLY A 398 27.29 -69.34 -27.33
N ALA A 399 27.13 -68.41 -26.38
CA ALA A 399 27.15 -66.98 -26.68
C ALA A 399 28.53 -66.52 -27.19
N SER A 400 28.53 -65.66 -28.21
CA SER A 400 29.75 -65.15 -28.86
C SER A 400 30.57 -64.18 -28.00
N SER A 401 30.13 -63.88 -26.78
CA SER A 401 30.84 -63.03 -25.82
C SER A 401 30.64 -63.52 -24.38
N ILE A 402 31.71 -63.41 -23.58
CA ILE A 402 31.70 -63.76 -22.16
C ILE A 402 31.15 -62.55 -21.37
N SER A 403 29.83 -62.48 -21.27
CA SER A 403 29.15 -61.53 -20.39
C SER A 403 29.24 -61.99 -18.93
N GLY A 404 29.42 -61.05 -18.00
CA GLY A 404 29.42 -61.31 -16.55
C GLY A 404 30.76 -61.08 -15.84
N LEU A 405 31.87 -60.90 -16.55
CA LEU A 405 33.13 -60.44 -15.94
C LEU A 405 32.98 -58.98 -15.45
N GLY A 406 32.94 -58.81 -14.13
CA GLY A 406 32.86 -57.49 -13.50
C GLY A 406 34.17 -56.70 -13.62
N THR A 407 34.09 -55.38 -13.43
CA THR A 407 35.27 -54.51 -13.41
C THR A 407 36.23 -54.91 -12.29
N GLY A 408 37.51 -55.14 -12.61
CA GLY A 408 38.55 -55.54 -11.66
C GLY A 408 39.39 -56.70 -12.19
N LEU A 409 40.15 -57.34 -11.29
CA LEU A 409 40.88 -58.56 -11.59
C LEU A 409 39.96 -59.77 -11.39
N GLY A 410 39.54 -60.40 -12.49
CA GLY A 410 38.88 -61.71 -12.50
C GLY A 410 39.83 -62.78 -13.04
N ILE A 411 40.20 -63.75 -12.22
CA ILE A 411 40.98 -64.94 -12.63
C ILE A 411 40.14 -66.17 -12.33
N GLY A 412 39.71 -66.88 -13.37
CA GLY A 412 38.86 -68.05 -13.21
C GLY A 412 39.29 -69.25 -14.04
N VAL A 413 38.92 -70.43 -13.56
CA VAL A 413 39.04 -71.72 -14.25
C VAL A 413 37.65 -72.35 -14.37
N ILE A 414 37.35 -72.93 -15.53
CA ILE A 414 36.08 -73.60 -15.82
C ILE A 414 36.42 -74.96 -16.41
N GLY A 415 35.94 -76.03 -15.76
CA GLY A 415 36.11 -77.40 -16.22
C GLY A 415 35.22 -77.73 -17.42
N ASN A 416 35.52 -78.87 -18.06
CA ASN A 416 34.86 -79.30 -19.29
C ASN A 416 33.33 -79.28 -19.18
N ILE A 417 32.68 -78.81 -20.26
CA ILE A 417 31.23 -78.84 -20.40
C ILE A 417 30.80 -80.28 -20.69
N ILE A 418 30.13 -80.90 -19.71
CA ILE A 418 29.42 -82.16 -19.87
C ILE A 418 28.02 -81.90 -20.46
N SER A 419 27.56 -82.81 -21.31
CA SER A 419 26.29 -82.69 -22.03
C SER A 419 25.43 -83.93 -21.75
N PHE A 420 24.26 -83.75 -21.16
CA PHE A 420 23.36 -84.83 -20.74
C PHE A 420 21.91 -84.48 -21.11
N GLN A 421 21.21 -85.41 -21.78
CA GLN A 421 19.85 -85.19 -22.30
C GLN A 421 19.67 -83.86 -23.08
N GLY A 422 20.69 -83.47 -23.86
CA GLY A 422 20.73 -82.22 -24.63
C GLY A 422 21.07 -80.96 -23.83
N ALA A 423 21.03 -81.01 -22.49
CA ALA A 423 21.42 -79.90 -21.62
C ALA A 423 22.93 -79.92 -21.31
N LYS A 424 23.55 -78.72 -21.26
CA LYS A 424 25.00 -78.53 -21.11
C LYS A 424 25.33 -77.86 -19.78
N PHE A 425 26.28 -78.43 -19.04
CA PHE A 425 26.73 -77.93 -17.73
C PHE A 425 28.26 -78.11 -17.60
N PRO A 426 29.02 -77.16 -17.02
CA PRO A 426 30.42 -77.41 -16.66
C PRO A 426 30.50 -78.21 -15.35
N SER A 427 31.50 -79.10 -15.25
CA SER A 427 31.69 -79.97 -14.08
C SER A 427 32.02 -79.18 -12.79
N ILE A 428 33.08 -78.37 -12.82
CA ILE A 428 33.51 -77.52 -11.70
C ILE A 428 34.10 -76.22 -12.23
N GLY A 429 33.90 -75.11 -11.52
CA GLY A 429 34.52 -73.83 -11.82
C GLY A 429 34.88 -73.05 -10.56
N ALA A 430 35.90 -72.21 -10.65
CA ALA A 430 36.32 -71.30 -9.59
C ALA A 430 36.69 -69.94 -10.20
N LEU A 431 36.34 -68.84 -9.53
CA LEU A 431 36.64 -67.47 -9.95
C LEU A 431 37.13 -66.64 -8.77
N ILE A 432 38.39 -66.24 -8.80
CA ILE A 432 38.94 -65.23 -7.89
C ILE A 432 38.58 -63.85 -8.45
N SER A 433 37.90 -63.04 -7.64
CA SER A 433 37.56 -61.66 -7.96
C SER A 433 38.23 -60.69 -6.98
N ALA A 434 38.88 -59.65 -7.50
CA ALA A 434 39.50 -58.59 -6.71
C ALA A 434 39.32 -57.22 -7.37
N LEU A 435 38.68 -56.28 -6.66
CA LEU A 435 38.51 -54.89 -7.06
C LEU A 435 38.75 -53.98 -5.86
N ARG A 436 39.45 -52.86 -6.07
CA ARG A 436 39.45 -51.73 -5.14
C ARG A 436 39.30 -50.43 -5.91
N SER A 437 38.33 -49.62 -5.53
CA SER A 437 38.09 -48.29 -6.10
C SER A 437 38.11 -47.22 -5.01
N SER A 438 38.49 -46.00 -5.41
CA SER A 438 38.39 -44.80 -4.58
C SER A 438 37.98 -43.66 -5.49
N SER A 439 36.88 -42.98 -5.17
CA SER A 439 36.43 -41.75 -5.81
C SER A 439 36.43 -40.61 -4.78
N GLY A 440 36.60 -39.38 -5.25
CA GLY A 440 36.62 -38.19 -4.43
C GLY A 440 36.07 -37.01 -5.23
N ILE A 441 35.06 -36.34 -4.67
CA ILE A 441 34.41 -35.17 -5.26
C ILE A 441 34.51 -34.04 -4.24
N ASN A 442 34.92 -32.85 -4.67
CA ASN A 442 34.93 -31.65 -3.85
C ASN A 442 34.26 -30.51 -4.61
N ILE A 443 33.17 -29.98 -4.06
CA ILE A 443 32.35 -28.92 -4.63
C ILE A 443 32.55 -27.67 -3.77
N ILE A 444 32.84 -26.55 -4.43
CA ILE A 444 32.94 -25.22 -3.82
C ILE A 444 31.99 -24.32 -4.59
N SER A 445 30.92 -23.85 -3.94
CA SER A 445 29.98 -22.90 -4.54
C SER A 445 29.93 -21.63 -3.69
N ASN A 446 30.10 -20.46 -4.33
CA ASN A 446 30.02 -19.16 -3.67
C ASN A 446 28.99 -18.24 -4.37
N PRO A 447 27.68 -18.54 -4.23
CA PRO A 447 26.63 -17.57 -4.54
C PRO A 447 26.77 -16.31 -3.68
N GLN A 448 26.64 -15.16 -4.33
CA GLN A 448 26.91 -13.84 -3.78
C GLN A 448 25.84 -12.86 -4.29
N ILE A 449 25.38 -11.94 -3.43
CA ILE A 449 24.28 -11.02 -3.77
C ILE A 449 24.36 -9.71 -2.98
N LEU A 450 23.98 -8.60 -3.62
CA LEU A 450 23.89 -7.27 -3.03
C LEU A 450 22.41 -6.86 -2.93
N THR A 451 21.98 -6.36 -1.78
CA THR A 451 20.60 -5.84 -1.59
C THR A 451 20.54 -4.70 -0.59
N LEU A 452 19.41 -3.98 -0.57
CA LEU A 452 19.12 -2.91 0.37
C LEU A 452 18.72 -3.46 1.76
N ASN A 453 19.01 -2.71 2.82
CA ASN A 453 18.52 -3.02 4.17
C ASN A 453 16.98 -3.20 4.18
N ASN A 454 16.53 -4.31 4.79
CA ASN A 454 15.14 -4.80 4.82
C ASN A 454 14.54 -5.20 3.45
N SER A 455 15.34 -5.33 2.39
CA SER A 455 14.88 -5.80 1.08
C SER A 455 15.30 -7.25 0.83
N ALA A 456 14.32 -8.14 0.68
CA ALA A 456 14.57 -9.50 0.20
C ALA A 456 15.20 -9.45 -1.20
N ALA A 457 16.17 -10.33 -1.45
CA ALA A 457 16.76 -10.57 -2.77
C ALA A 457 17.09 -12.05 -2.94
N GLU A 458 17.09 -12.51 -4.19
CA GLU A 458 17.34 -13.91 -4.54
C GLU A 458 18.31 -14.00 -5.72
N VAL A 459 19.22 -14.97 -5.64
CA VAL A 459 20.04 -15.44 -6.76
C VAL A 459 19.83 -16.94 -6.94
N PHE A 460 19.59 -17.35 -8.18
CA PHE A 460 19.57 -18.75 -8.60
C PHE A 460 20.63 -18.98 -9.67
N VAL A 461 21.42 -20.04 -9.51
CA VAL A 461 22.44 -20.48 -10.48
C VAL A 461 22.23 -21.97 -10.71
N GLY A 462 21.81 -22.34 -11.91
CA GLY A 462 21.44 -23.72 -12.24
C GLY A 462 20.90 -23.90 -13.65
N GLU A 463 20.38 -25.09 -13.89
CA GLU A 463 19.83 -25.57 -15.16
C GLU A 463 18.36 -25.95 -14.97
N ASN A 464 17.53 -25.84 -16.02
CA ASN A 464 16.13 -26.25 -15.96
C ASN A 464 15.95 -27.60 -16.68
N MET A 465 15.75 -28.67 -15.91
CA MET A 465 15.81 -30.04 -16.39
C MET A 465 14.40 -30.63 -16.66
N PRO A 466 14.20 -31.37 -17.76
CA PRO A 466 12.93 -32.03 -18.05
C PRO A 466 12.75 -33.34 -17.28
N TYR A 467 11.60 -33.50 -16.63
CA TYR A 467 11.17 -34.71 -15.92
C TYR A 467 9.96 -35.31 -16.65
N GLN A 468 10.08 -36.53 -17.13
CA GLN A 468 8.97 -37.23 -17.79
C GLN A 468 7.89 -37.59 -16.76
N THR A 469 6.71 -36.97 -16.88
CA THR A 469 5.58 -37.15 -15.94
C THR A 469 4.54 -38.14 -16.43
N SER A 470 4.45 -38.37 -17.74
CA SER A 470 3.53 -39.34 -18.32
C SER A 470 4.05 -39.86 -19.66
N THR A 471 3.82 -41.14 -19.91
CA THR A 471 3.80 -41.71 -21.27
C THR A 471 2.37 -42.15 -21.55
N LYS A 472 1.74 -41.56 -22.56
CA LYS A 472 0.48 -42.04 -23.13
C LYS A 472 0.79 -42.66 -24.48
N TYR A 473 0.02 -43.68 -24.87
CA TYR A 473 0.10 -44.21 -26.22
C TYR A 473 -1.06 -43.66 -27.05
N ASP A 474 -0.74 -43.15 -28.23
CA ASP A 474 -1.73 -42.78 -29.25
C ASP A 474 -2.44 -44.03 -29.79
N SER A 475 -3.54 -43.86 -30.53
CA SER A 475 -4.27 -44.94 -31.22
C SER A 475 -3.38 -45.79 -32.13
N ASN A 476 -2.29 -45.20 -32.66
CA ASN A 476 -1.27 -45.90 -33.46
C ASN A 476 -0.14 -46.53 -32.62
N ASN A 477 -0.32 -46.68 -31.30
CA ASN A 477 0.66 -47.20 -30.33
C ASN A 477 2.00 -46.43 -30.27
N ASN A 478 1.99 -45.14 -30.66
CA ASN A 478 3.15 -44.25 -30.55
C ASN A 478 3.22 -43.63 -29.13
N PRO A 479 4.38 -43.62 -28.45
CA PRO A 479 4.53 -43.06 -27.11
C PRO A 479 4.60 -41.52 -27.12
N ILE A 480 3.50 -40.87 -26.74
CA ILE A 480 3.44 -39.44 -26.40
C ILE A 480 4.02 -39.27 -24.99
N GLN A 481 5.20 -38.66 -24.90
CA GLN A 481 5.87 -38.37 -23.63
C GLN A 481 5.60 -36.92 -23.22
N THR A 482 5.14 -36.71 -21.98
CA THR A 482 4.92 -35.40 -21.37
C THR A 482 6.04 -35.10 -20.38
N TYR A 483 6.64 -33.90 -20.49
CA TYR A 483 7.71 -33.44 -19.62
C TYR A 483 7.26 -32.25 -18.76
N ASP A 484 7.74 -32.24 -17.52
CA ASP A 484 7.61 -31.18 -16.51
C ASP A 484 9.01 -30.62 -16.24
N TYR A 485 9.18 -29.31 -16.33
CA TYR A 485 10.49 -28.65 -16.28
C TYR A 485 10.77 -28.16 -14.87
N ARG A 486 11.91 -28.56 -14.28
CA ARG A 486 12.27 -28.22 -12.90
C ARG A 486 13.71 -27.73 -12.79
N ASP A 487 13.84 -26.59 -12.13
CA ASP A 487 15.12 -25.97 -11.80
C ASP A 487 15.96 -26.85 -10.85
N VAL A 488 17.20 -27.13 -11.25
CA VAL A 488 18.24 -27.78 -10.46
C VAL A 488 19.46 -26.87 -10.39
N GLY A 489 20.00 -26.64 -9.20
CA GLY A 489 21.09 -25.72 -8.97
C GLY A 489 21.15 -25.20 -7.54
N VAL A 490 21.84 -24.07 -7.36
CA VAL A 490 21.97 -23.38 -6.08
C VAL A 490 21.06 -22.15 -6.06
N LYS A 491 20.12 -22.12 -5.12
CA LYS A 491 19.23 -20.98 -4.84
C LYS A 491 19.64 -20.38 -3.50
N LEU A 492 19.89 -19.08 -3.48
CA LEU A 492 20.16 -18.31 -2.26
C LEU A 492 19.24 -17.10 -2.24
N LYS A 493 18.30 -17.09 -1.29
CA LYS A 493 17.40 -15.97 -1.00
C LYS A 493 17.72 -15.43 0.38
N VAL A 494 17.93 -14.12 0.48
CA VAL A 494 18.35 -13.45 1.72
C VAL A 494 17.57 -12.16 1.95
N THR A 495 17.24 -11.90 3.22
CA THR A 495 16.68 -10.63 3.69
C THR A 495 17.54 -10.11 4.83
N PRO A 496 18.38 -9.08 4.59
CA PRO A 496 19.21 -8.48 5.63
C PRO A 496 18.48 -7.40 6.41
N GLN A 497 18.76 -7.32 7.71
CA GLN A 497 18.37 -6.24 8.60
C GLN A 497 19.59 -5.76 9.38
N ILE A 498 20.03 -4.53 9.16
CA ILE A 498 21.15 -3.91 9.87
C ILE A 498 20.65 -3.35 11.22
N THR A 499 21.31 -3.74 12.30
CA THR A 499 21.12 -3.18 13.67
C THR A 499 22.06 -1.98 13.87
N SER A 500 21.72 -1.06 14.77
CA SER A 500 22.54 0.10 15.15
C SER A 500 24.00 -0.25 15.48
N ASP A 501 24.25 -1.42 16.06
CA ASP A 501 25.58 -1.92 16.48
C ASP A 501 26.48 -2.38 15.31
N ASN A 502 26.14 -2.05 14.05
CA ASN A 502 26.74 -2.60 12.83
C ASN A 502 26.74 -4.15 12.77
N MET A 503 25.77 -4.78 13.44
CA MET A 503 25.45 -6.19 13.29
C MET A 503 24.37 -6.38 12.24
N VAL A 504 24.51 -7.39 11.39
CA VAL A 504 23.54 -7.78 10.38
C VAL A 504 22.77 -9.00 10.89
N THR A 505 21.45 -8.90 10.95
CA THR A 505 20.57 -10.06 11.01
C THR A 505 20.28 -10.49 9.57
N LEU A 506 20.48 -11.76 9.23
CA LEU A 506 20.14 -12.34 7.93
C LEU A 506 19.06 -13.40 8.10
N SER A 507 17.91 -13.22 7.47
CA SER A 507 17.00 -14.33 7.17
C SER A 507 17.49 -14.99 5.88
N ILE A 508 17.78 -16.29 5.91
CA ILE A 508 18.40 -17.06 4.82
C ILE A 508 17.50 -18.23 4.44
N GLU A 509 17.14 -18.29 3.16
CA GLU A 509 16.56 -19.45 2.50
C GLU A 509 17.55 -19.93 1.43
N GLN A 510 18.23 -21.04 1.71
CA GLN A 510 19.28 -21.60 0.87
C GLN A 510 18.87 -23.02 0.43
N GLU A 511 18.96 -23.30 -0.86
CA GLU A 511 18.67 -24.61 -1.44
C GLU A 511 19.78 -25.03 -2.42
N ILE A 512 20.15 -26.32 -2.40
CA ILE A 512 20.97 -26.97 -3.43
C ILE A 512 20.16 -28.15 -3.94
N LYS A 513 19.83 -28.13 -5.22
CA LYS A 513 19.36 -29.29 -5.99
C LYS A 513 20.47 -29.72 -6.93
N GLN A 514 20.94 -30.95 -6.82
CA GLN A 514 21.85 -31.54 -7.80
C GLN A 514 21.24 -32.82 -8.37
N VAL A 515 21.41 -33.06 -9.67
CA VAL A 515 21.03 -34.33 -10.29
C VAL A 515 21.99 -35.41 -9.80
N ALA A 516 21.46 -36.57 -9.44
CA ALA A 516 22.24 -37.76 -9.13
C ALA A 516 22.29 -38.69 -10.35
N ASP A 517 23.43 -39.35 -10.57
CA ASP A 517 23.66 -40.21 -11.72
C ASP A 517 22.54 -41.24 -11.91
N SER A 518 21.87 -41.19 -13.05
CA SER A 518 20.77 -42.09 -13.38
C SER A 518 21.25 -43.54 -13.48
N SER A 519 20.69 -44.42 -12.64
CA SER A 519 20.90 -45.86 -12.76
C SER A 519 20.45 -46.35 -14.14
N VAL A 520 21.29 -47.14 -14.82
CA VAL A 520 21.02 -47.71 -16.15
C VAL A 520 19.64 -48.38 -16.17
N GLY A 521 18.70 -47.82 -16.95
CA GLY A 521 17.31 -48.26 -17.02
C GLY A 521 16.26 -47.28 -16.45
N SER A 522 16.65 -46.21 -15.76
CA SER A 522 15.73 -45.13 -15.40
C SER A 522 15.66 -44.05 -16.48
N THR A 523 14.47 -43.84 -17.06
CA THR A 523 14.22 -42.73 -18.02
C THR A 523 14.10 -41.37 -17.32
N ALA A 524 13.90 -41.35 -15.99
CA ALA A 524 13.81 -40.12 -15.21
C ALA A 524 15.09 -39.90 -14.38
N PRO A 525 15.66 -38.68 -14.37
CA PRO A 525 16.74 -38.33 -13.46
C PRO A 525 16.24 -38.25 -12.01
N THR A 526 17.12 -38.56 -11.05
CA THR A 526 16.83 -38.36 -9.62
C THR A 526 17.60 -37.15 -9.11
N THR A 527 17.09 -36.47 -8.06
CA THR A 527 17.72 -35.26 -7.51
C THR A 527 17.98 -35.38 -6.01
N LEU A 528 19.19 -34.99 -5.61
CA LEU A 528 19.59 -34.77 -4.24
C LEU A 528 19.26 -33.31 -3.90
N THR A 529 18.30 -33.09 -3.01
CA THR A 529 17.95 -31.76 -2.50
C THR A 529 18.49 -31.57 -1.09
N ARG A 530 19.13 -30.43 -0.83
CA ARG A 530 19.50 -29.95 0.51
C ARG A 530 18.95 -28.55 0.70
N SER A 531 18.33 -28.27 1.84
CA SER A 531 17.72 -26.98 2.13
C SER A 531 18.07 -26.53 3.56
N THR A 532 18.36 -25.24 3.70
CA THR A 532 18.59 -24.55 4.97
C THR A 532 17.68 -23.33 5.01
N ASN A 533 16.79 -23.24 6.00
CA ASN A 533 16.02 -22.04 6.30
C ASN A 533 16.30 -21.64 7.76
N THR A 534 16.84 -20.45 7.98
CA THR A 534 17.23 -19.97 9.31
C THR A 534 17.38 -18.45 9.35
N SER A 535 17.40 -17.88 10.56
CA SER A 535 17.71 -16.46 10.79
C SER A 535 18.86 -16.35 11.79
N VAL A 536 19.93 -15.64 11.41
CA VAL A 536 21.15 -15.49 12.22
C VAL A 536 21.53 -14.02 12.38
N LYS A 537 22.27 -13.69 13.45
CA LYS A 537 22.84 -12.35 13.66
C LYS A 537 24.36 -12.42 13.72
N LEU A 538 25.03 -11.78 12.78
CA LEU A 538 26.49 -11.75 12.65
C LEU A 538 27.01 -10.30 12.65
N LYS A 539 28.30 -10.13 12.95
CA LYS A 539 28.98 -8.84 12.80
C LYS A 539 29.35 -8.60 11.34
N ASN A 540 29.43 -7.33 10.94
CA ASN A 540 30.01 -6.93 9.65
C ASN A 540 31.39 -7.60 9.42
N HIS A 541 31.66 -8.05 8.20
CA HIS A 541 32.89 -8.75 7.77
C HIS A 541 33.22 -10.07 8.51
N SER A 542 32.30 -10.62 9.32
CA SER A 542 32.53 -11.89 10.02
C SER A 542 31.95 -13.08 9.25
N ILE A 543 32.71 -14.17 9.15
CA ILE A 543 32.26 -15.45 8.59
C ILE A 543 31.58 -16.27 9.71
N MET A 544 30.41 -16.83 9.44
CA MET A 544 29.67 -17.68 10.38
C MET A 544 29.29 -19.01 9.73
N VAL A 545 29.45 -20.14 10.44
CA VAL A 545 28.89 -21.43 10.03
C VAL A 545 27.38 -21.42 10.33
N ILE A 546 26.57 -21.70 9.31
CA ILE A 546 25.10 -21.62 9.36
C ILE A 546 24.46 -23.00 9.41
N SER A 547 25.03 -23.96 8.68
CA SER A 547 24.52 -25.33 8.55
C SER A 547 25.66 -26.27 8.21
N GLY A 548 25.53 -27.55 8.56
CA GLY A 548 26.52 -28.57 8.24
C GLY A 548 26.05 -29.99 8.55
N MET A 549 26.61 -30.96 7.81
CA MET A 549 26.26 -32.38 7.92
C MET A 549 27.49 -33.23 7.62
N ILE A 550 27.82 -34.14 8.53
CA ILE A 550 28.83 -35.19 8.32
C ILE A 550 28.12 -36.54 8.33
N ARG A 551 28.35 -37.35 7.30
CA ARG A 551 27.80 -38.69 7.10
C ARG A 551 28.94 -39.67 6.81
N ASP A 552 28.86 -40.87 7.39
CA ASP A 552 29.90 -41.91 7.35
C ASP A 552 29.26 -43.29 7.22
N ASP A 553 28.88 -43.63 5.99
CA ASP A 553 28.21 -44.89 5.66
C ASP A 553 29.26 -45.99 5.44
N SER A 554 29.51 -46.82 6.46
CA SER A 554 30.38 -47.99 6.36
C SER A 554 29.57 -49.29 6.27
N SER A 555 29.46 -49.86 5.07
CA SER A 555 28.87 -51.18 4.86
C SER A 555 29.93 -52.26 4.64
N ARG A 556 29.70 -53.45 5.21
CA ARG A 556 30.57 -54.63 5.06
C ARG A 556 29.70 -55.86 4.88
N SER A 557 29.63 -56.35 3.65
CA SER A 557 28.96 -57.60 3.30
C SER A 557 29.96 -58.75 3.29
N LEU A 558 29.62 -59.84 3.97
CA LEU A 558 30.37 -61.08 3.93
C LEU A 558 29.44 -62.22 3.52
N SER A 559 29.76 -62.88 2.42
CA SER A 559 29.04 -64.05 1.91
C SER A 559 30.02 -65.22 1.81
N GLY A 560 29.60 -66.44 2.11
CA GLY A 560 30.51 -67.59 2.09
C GLY A 560 29.88 -68.86 2.63
N ILE A 561 30.60 -69.98 2.48
CA ILE A 561 30.11 -71.30 2.90
C ILE A 561 30.18 -71.41 4.43
N PRO A 562 29.10 -71.79 5.14
CA PRO A 562 29.12 -72.04 6.58
C PRO A 562 30.22 -73.03 6.99
N GLY A 563 30.86 -72.78 8.13
CA GLY A 563 32.04 -73.54 8.59
C GLY A 563 33.31 -73.20 7.81
N LEU A 564 33.40 -73.58 6.52
CA LEU A 564 34.62 -73.44 5.72
C LEU A 564 35.13 -71.99 5.62
N SER A 565 34.24 -71.00 5.53
CA SER A 565 34.59 -69.57 5.49
C SER A 565 35.26 -69.04 6.77
N GLN A 566 35.16 -69.76 7.89
CA GLN A 566 35.66 -69.34 9.21
C GLN A 566 37.09 -69.83 9.50
N ILE A 567 37.64 -70.74 8.69
CA ILE A 567 38.98 -71.30 8.90
C ILE A 567 40.05 -70.19 8.76
N PRO A 568 40.99 -70.03 9.70
CA PRO A 568 42.09 -69.08 9.57
C PRO A 568 42.89 -69.30 8.29
N VAL A 569 43.22 -68.22 7.59
CA VAL A 569 43.85 -68.20 6.25
C VAL A 569 42.97 -68.85 5.16
N LEU A 570 42.71 -70.16 5.23
CA LEU A 570 42.02 -70.93 4.20
C LEU A 570 40.56 -70.51 3.97
N GLY A 571 39.89 -69.93 4.97
CA GLY A 571 38.51 -69.44 4.82
C GLY A 571 38.34 -68.33 3.79
N TRP A 572 39.41 -67.62 3.41
CA TRP A 572 39.41 -66.69 2.26
C TRP A 572 39.11 -67.39 0.92
N LEU A 573 39.37 -68.69 0.81
CA LEU A 573 39.03 -69.47 -0.37
C LEU A 573 37.53 -69.82 -0.45
N PHE A 574 36.76 -69.61 0.62
CA PHE A 574 35.34 -70.01 0.71
C PHE A 574 34.40 -68.86 1.07
N LYS A 575 34.87 -67.61 0.91
CA LYS A 575 34.09 -66.39 1.17
C LYS A 575 34.39 -65.27 0.18
N ARG A 576 33.46 -64.32 0.10
CA ARG A 576 33.53 -63.07 -0.64
C ARG A 576 33.18 -61.92 0.31
N GLU A 577 34.12 -61.01 0.48
CA GLU A 577 33.97 -59.81 1.31
C GLU A 577 33.89 -58.57 0.42
N THR A 578 32.85 -57.77 0.62
CA THR A 578 32.69 -56.46 -0.02
C THR A 578 32.53 -55.41 1.06
N SER A 579 33.50 -54.49 1.17
CA SER A 579 33.44 -53.33 2.05
C SER A 579 33.27 -52.06 1.21
N ARG A 580 32.30 -51.22 1.55
CA ARG A 580 32.08 -49.91 0.93
C ARG A 580 31.91 -48.86 2.02
N VAL A 581 32.77 -47.85 1.99
CA VAL A 581 32.77 -46.69 2.89
C VAL A 581 32.48 -45.45 2.05
N ASN A 582 31.39 -44.75 2.36
CA ASN A 582 31.08 -43.45 1.77
C ASN A 582 31.06 -42.37 2.86
N LYS A 583 31.90 -41.33 2.71
CA LYS A 583 31.96 -40.21 3.65
C LYS A 583 31.59 -38.92 2.93
N THR A 584 30.58 -38.22 3.43
CA THR A 584 30.15 -36.91 2.92
C THR A 584 30.23 -35.89 4.05
N ASN A 585 30.89 -34.77 3.80
CA ASN A 585 30.94 -33.60 4.68
C ASN A 585 30.43 -32.39 3.91
N VAL A 586 29.38 -31.73 4.41
CA VAL A 586 28.80 -30.51 3.86
C VAL A 586 28.87 -29.42 4.92
N MET A 587 29.30 -28.21 4.55
CA MET A 587 29.29 -27.02 5.41
C MET A 587 28.80 -25.80 4.61
N LEU A 588 27.92 -25.02 5.21
CA LEU A 588 27.47 -23.72 4.73
C LEU A 588 28.01 -22.63 5.65
N PHE A 589 28.86 -21.76 5.11
CA PHE A 589 29.33 -20.54 5.74
C PHE A 589 28.63 -19.34 5.10
N ILE A 590 28.36 -18.29 5.86
CA ILE A 590 27.88 -17.00 5.34
C ILE A 590 28.69 -15.84 5.91
N THR A 591 28.94 -14.85 5.05
CA THR A 591 29.61 -13.58 5.36
C THR A 591 28.70 -12.42 4.97
N ALA A 592 28.66 -11.36 5.78
CA ALA A 592 27.90 -10.14 5.47
C ALA A 592 28.80 -8.90 5.53
N HIS A 593 28.76 -8.11 4.46
CA HIS A 593 29.48 -6.85 4.34
C HIS A 593 28.46 -5.71 4.18
N ILE A 594 28.45 -4.77 5.14
CA ILE A 594 27.64 -3.56 5.03
C ILE A 594 28.36 -2.57 4.10
N ILE A 595 27.63 -1.99 3.15
CA ILE A 595 28.10 -0.96 2.22
C ILE A 595 27.34 0.33 2.49
N ASP A 596 28.07 1.38 2.84
CA ASP A 596 27.51 2.68 3.25
C ASP A 596 27.83 3.80 2.25
N THR A 597 28.99 3.77 1.61
CA THR A 597 29.40 4.80 0.63
C THR A 597 29.54 4.23 -0.79
N LEU A 598 29.54 5.14 -1.77
CA LEU A 598 29.87 4.80 -3.17
C LEU A 598 31.33 4.31 -3.31
N GLU A 599 32.24 4.80 -2.45
CA GLU A 599 33.65 4.39 -2.44
C GLU A 599 33.81 2.94 -1.97
N ASP A 600 33.03 2.50 -0.97
CA ASP A 600 33.00 1.11 -0.53
C ASP A 600 32.50 0.17 -1.63
N ASN A 601 31.48 0.59 -2.38
CA ASN A 601 30.97 -0.14 -3.53
C ASN A 601 32.02 -0.22 -4.67
N GLN A 602 32.75 0.86 -4.93
CA GLN A 602 33.86 0.88 -5.90
C GLN A 602 34.98 -0.08 -5.48
N LYS A 603 35.43 -0.04 -4.21
CA LYS A 603 36.43 -0.97 -3.67
C LYS A 603 36.00 -2.44 -3.79
N LEU A 604 34.72 -2.74 -3.52
CA LEU A 604 34.18 -4.08 -3.71
C LEU A 604 34.20 -4.50 -5.19
N MET A 605 33.76 -3.63 -6.09
CA MET A 605 33.79 -3.89 -7.54
C MET A 605 35.22 -4.12 -8.06
N GLU A 606 36.20 -3.32 -7.62
CA GLU A 606 37.61 -3.47 -8.00
C GLU A 606 38.21 -4.79 -7.46
N GLY A 607 37.98 -5.12 -6.19
CA GLY A 607 38.44 -6.38 -5.60
C GLY A 607 37.82 -7.61 -6.28
N LYS A 608 36.52 -7.55 -6.63
CA LYS A 608 35.82 -8.63 -7.35
C LYS A 608 36.30 -8.75 -8.79
N ARG A 609 36.58 -7.63 -9.48
CA ARG A 609 37.19 -7.62 -10.81
C ARG A 609 38.58 -8.25 -10.80
N ALA A 610 39.46 -7.86 -9.88
CA ALA A 610 40.78 -8.46 -9.75
C ALA A 610 40.70 -9.98 -9.50
N THR A 611 39.76 -10.41 -8.65
CA THR A 611 39.50 -11.85 -8.40
C THR A 611 39.06 -12.59 -9.67
N MET A 612 38.21 -11.96 -10.50
CA MET A 612 37.76 -12.53 -11.78
C MET A 612 38.89 -12.60 -12.82
N ASP A 613 39.69 -11.54 -12.94
CA ASP A 613 40.84 -11.49 -13.85
C ASP A 613 41.88 -12.58 -13.49
N ASP A 614 42.14 -12.81 -12.19
CA ASP A 614 43.03 -13.89 -11.73
C ASP A 614 42.42 -15.29 -11.83
N PHE A 615 41.10 -15.45 -11.75
CA PHE A 615 40.42 -16.72 -12.04
C PHE A 615 40.57 -17.08 -13.53
N ASN A 616 40.30 -16.12 -14.43
CA ASN A 616 40.46 -16.31 -15.87
C ASN A 616 41.90 -16.67 -16.25
N ARG A 617 42.90 -15.94 -15.71
CA ARG A 617 44.33 -16.25 -15.88
C ARG A 617 44.71 -17.65 -15.42
N GLN A 618 44.11 -18.16 -14.35
CA GLN A 618 44.35 -19.51 -13.85
C GLN A 618 43.73 -20.58 -14.76
N GLY A 619 42.51 -20.35 -15.28
CA GLY A 619 41.89 -21.19 -16.30
C GLY A 619 42.74 -21.29 -17.57
N ASP A 620 43.13 -20.14 -18.12
CA ASP A 620 44.02 -20.05 -19.30
C ASP A 620 45.37 -20.73 -19.05
N ALA A 621 45.97 -20.55 -17.87
CA ALA A 621 47.25 -21.16 -17.53
C ALA A 621 47.17 -22.68 -17.32
N ALA A 622 46.04 -23.21 -16.86
CA ALA A 622 45.80 -24.65 -16.78
C ALA A 622 45.60 -25.26 -18.17
N PHE A 623 44.74 -24.65 -18.99
CA PHE A 623 44.46 -25.05 -20.36
C PHE A 623 45.73 -25.05 -21.23
N ARG A 624 46.49 -23.94 -21.22
CA ARG A 624 47.72 -23.78 -22.01
C ARG A 624 48.87 -24.69 -21.59
N LYS A 625 48.83 -25.31 -20.40
CA LYS A 625 49.83 -26.29 -19.96
C LYS A 625 49.49 -27.73 -20.34
N GLY A 626 48.30 -27.99 -20.92
CA GLY A 626 47.78 -29.34 -21.13
C GLY A 626 47.64 -30.14 -19.83
N ALA A 627 47.59 -29.43 -18.69
CA ALA A 627 47.91 -29.98 -17.39
C ALA A 627 46.65 -30.08 -16.54
N PHE A 628 45.92 -31.18 -16.68
CA PHE A 628 44.92 -31.62 -15.71
C PHE A 628 45.60 -32.19 -14.44
N THR A 629 46.61 -31.50 -13.94
CA THR A 629 47.47 -31.91 -12.84
C THR A 629 46.95 -31.35 -11.53
N ASP A 630 46.19 -32.19 -10.82
CA ASP A 630 45.93 -32.12 -9.37
C ASP A 630 46.03 -30.72 -8.74
N THR A 631 45.01 -29.90 -8.99
CA THR A 631 44.81 -28.60 -8.33
C THR A 631 44.30 -28.76 -6.89
N GLY A 632 44.56 -29.90 -6.23
CA GLY A 632 44.36 -30.13 -4.79
C GLY A 632 45.27 -29.31 -3.86
N ARG A 633 46.09 -28.38 -4.40
CA ARG A 633 46.91 -27.49 -3.58
C ARG A 633 46.07 -26.33 -3.05
N SER A 634 45.58 -26.51 -1.82
CA SER A 634 44.70 -25.58 -1.10
C SER A 634 45.15 -24.12 -1.16
N ILE A 635 44.18 -23.23 -1.44
CA ILE A 635 44.33 -21.78 -1.26
C ILE A 635 44.65 -21.55 0.22
N GLN A 636 45.84 -21.05 0.51
CA GLN A 636 46.21 -20.65 1.87
C GLN A 636 45.48 -19.35 2.21
N LEU A 637 44.38 -19.48 2.96
CA LEU A 637 43.76 -18.38 3.69
C LEU A 637 44.77 -17.84 4.72
N LYS A 638 45.60 -16.89 4.30
CA LYS A 638 46.11 -15.86 5.20
C LYS A 638 44.98 -14.90 5.49
N ASN A 639 44.55 -14.83 6.74
CA ASN A 639 44.13 -13.62 7.42
C ASN A 639 44.16 -13.87 8.92
N ASP A 640 44.47 -12.82 9.67
CA ASP A 640 44.77 -12.91 11.09
C ASP A 640 43.49 -12.98 11.93
N ILE A 641 43.50 -13.84 12.96
CA ILE A 641 42.51 -13.82 14.04
C ILE A 641 43.27 -13.91 15.36
N GLU A 642 43.43 -12.76 16.03
CA GLU A 642 43.92 -12.72 17.40
C GLU A 642 42.86 -13.19 18.40
N GLY A 643 43.32 -13.84 19.47
CA GLY A 643 42.58 -13.96 20.73
C GLY A 643 41.59 -15.13 20.86
N LEU A 644 42.02 -16.19 21.55
CA LEU A 644 41.57 -16.43 22.95
C LEU A 644 42.40 -17.52 23.67
N SER A 645 42.67 -17.29 24.97
CA SER A 645 43.11 -18.20 26.05
C SER A 645 44.33 -19.16 25.84
N PRO A 646 45.31 -19.26 26.79
CA PRO A 646 46.61 -19.89 26.50
C PRO A 646 46.90 -21.28 27.11
N GLU A 647 45.95 -21.98 27.74
CA GLU A 647 46.28 -23.24 28.46
C GLU A 647 46.27 -24.54 27.63
N GLU A 648 45.35 -24.73 26.69
CA GLU A 648 45.23 -26.03 25.98
C GLU A 648 46.31 -26.25 24.90
N ALA A 649 46.96 -25.18 24.42
CA ALA A 649 47.93 -25.24 23.33
C ALA A 649 49.16 -26.14 23.63
N ARG A 650 49.57 -26.25 24.90
CA ARG A 650 50.86 -26.87 25.27
C ARG A 650 50.95 -28.38 24.99
N LYS A 651 49.85 -29.13 25.03
CA LYS A 651 49.86 -30.57 24.71
C LYS A 651 49.92 -30.81 23.20
N THR A 652 49.24 -29.98 22.41
CA THR A 652 49.09 -30.14 20.96
C THR A 652 50.27 -29.54 20.16
N GLN A 653 51.10 -28.68 20.77
CA GLN A 653 52.34 -28.20 20.17
C GLN A 653 53.38 -29.34 20.07
N SER A 654 53.72 -29.97 21.20
CA SER A 654 54.81 -30.97 21.28
C SER A 654 54.60 -32.21 20.41
N GLN A 655 53.35 -32.58 20.11
CA GLN A 655 53.04 -33.66 19.17
C GLN A 655 53.26 -33.23 17.71
N ARG A 656 52.78 -32.03 17.34
CA ARG A 656 52.94 -31.48 15.98
C ARG A 656 54.41 -31.18 15.65
N ASP A 657 55.20 -30.71 16.60
CA ASP A 657 56.65 -30.49 16.40
C ASP A 657 57.40 -31.79 16.15
N LYS A 658 57.05 -32.88 16.86
CA LYS A 658 57.62 -34.23 16.63
C LYS A 658 57.22 -34.80 15.27
N GLU A 659 55.97 -34.65 14.85
CA GLU A 659 55.51 -35.13 13.54
C GLU A 659 56.16 -34.36 12.39
N LYS A 660 56.31 -33.03 12.55
CA LYS A 660 56.98 -32.16 11.57
C LYS A 660 58.47 -32.50 11.42
N ALA A 661 59.17 -32.72 12.54
CA ALA A 661 60.55 -33.18 12.54
C ALA A 661 60.73 -34.60 11.94
N ALA A 662 59.73 -35.48 12.08
CA ALA A 662 59.75 -36.80 11.44
C ALA A 662 59.63 -36.68 9.91
N LYS A 663 58.67 -35.90 9.40
CA LYS A 663 58.51 -35.65 7.96
C LYS A 663 59.73 -34.99 7.33
N GLU A 664 60.30 -33.97 7.97
CA GLU A 664 61.51 -33.31 7.46
C GLU A 664 62.71 -34.27 7.39
N LYS A 665 62.82 -35.21 8.34
CA LYS A 665 63.86 -36.25 8.33
C LYS A 665 63.65 -37.29 7.21
N GLU A 666 62.42 -37.54 6.80
CA GLU A 666 62.06 -38.42 5.67
C GLU A 666 62.29 -37.73 4.32
N GLU A 667 61.87 -36.47 4.16
CA GLU A 667 62.17 -35.66 2.98
C GLU A 667 63.69 -35.51 2.77
N ARG A 668 64.45 -35.21 3.84
CA ARG A 668 65.93 -35.20 3.83
C ARG A 668 66.55 -36.58 3.55
N ARG A 669 65.80 -37.69 3.62
CA ARG A 669 66.26 -39.03 3.17
C ARG A 669 65.97 -39.23 1.69
N LEU A 670 64.74 -38.94 1.25
CA LEU A 670 64.32 -39.03 -0.14
C LEU A 670 65.17 -38.14 -1.06
N GLU A 671 65.48 -36.90 -0.66
CA GLU A 671 66.35 -36.02 -1.45
C GLU A 671 67.80 -36.54 -1.51
N LYS A 672 68.30 -37.18 -0.44
CA LYS A 672 69.62 -37.85 -0.48
C LYS A 672 69.64 -39.08 -1.37
N GLU A 673 68.53 -39.82 -1.45
CA GLU A 673 68.36 -40.94 -2.39
C GLU A 673 68.24 -40.42 -3.85
N ARG A 674 67.51 -39.32 -4.07
CA ARG A 674 67.39 -38.64 -5.36
C ARG A 674 68.73 -38.10 -5.87
N GLN A 675 69.52 -37.43 -5.03
CA GLN A 675 70.86 -36.95 -5.43
C GLN A 675 71.85 -38.09 -5.66
N LYS A 676 71.72 -39.23 -4.97
CA LYS A 676 72.48 -40.45 -5.31
C LYS A 676 72.08 -41.01 -6.67
N ALA A 677 70.77 -41.02 -7.00
CA ALA A 677 70.28 -41.47 -8.29
C ALA A 677 70.75 -40.54 -9.43
N ILE A 678 70.69 -39.21 -9.24
CA ILE A 678 71.21 -38.22 -10.20
C ILE A 678 72.71 -38.43 -10.42
N LYS A 679 73.53 -38.50 -9.36
CA LYS A 679 74.98 -38.74 -9.49
C LYS A 679 75.34 -40.10 -10.10
N LYS A 680 74.47 -41.11 -9.98
CA LYS A 680 74.61 -42.38 -10.70
C LYS A 680 74.32 -42.20 -12.20
N ALA A 681 73.22 -41.51 -12.54
CA ALA A 681 72.85 -41.24 -13.92
C ALA A 681 73.88 -40.34 -14.65
N GLU A 682 74.40 -39.29 -13.99
CA GLU A 682 75.49 -38.46 -14.51
C GLU A 682 76.75 -39.29 -14.79
N LYS A 683 77.12 -40.19 -13.87
CA LYS A 683 78.30 -41.05 -14.02
C LYS A 683 78.12 -42.12 -15.11
N GLU A 684 76.90 -42.64 -15.28
CA GLU A 684 76.55 -43.54 -16.38
C GLU A 684 76.53 -42.80 -17.73
N ALA A 685 76.01 -41.57 -17.79
CA ALA A 685 76.03 -40.73 -18.98
C ALA A 685 77.47 -40.35 -19.40
N ALA A 686 78.31 -39.90 -18.47
CA ALA A 686 79.72 -39.62 -18.74
C ALA A 686 80.50 -40.88 -19.18
N SER A 687 80.10 -42.07 -18.72
CA SER A 687 80.68 -43.33 -19.19
C SER A 687 80.24 -43.74 -20.60
N LYS A 688 79.12 -43.18 -21.10
CA LYS A 688 78.68 -43.32 -22.49
C LYS A 688 79.39 -42.32 -23.40
N SER A 689 79.40 -41.03 -23.04
CA SER A 689 80.12 -40.03 -23.86
C SER A 689 81.60 -40.40 -23.99
N ALA A 690 82.29 -40.77 -22.91
CA ALA A 690 83.68 -41.20 -22.96
C ALA A 690 83.94 -42.52 -23.76
N LYS A 691 82.88 -43.26 -24.16
CA LYS A 691 82.95 -44.35 -25.14
C LYS A 691 82.69 -43.87 -26.56
N GLU A 692 81.74 -42.96 -26.74
CA GLU A 692 81.40 -42.34 -28.02
C GLU A 692 82.54 -41.42 -28.52
N ASP A 693 83.11 -40.60 -27.63
CA ASP A 693 84.32 -39.79 -27.86
C ASP A 693 85.51 -40.67 -28.30
N LYS A 694 85.73 -41.81 -27.61
CA LYS A 694 86.78 -42.76 -28.00
C LYS A 694 86.54 -43.36 -29.37
N LYS A 695 85.29 -43.73 -29.69
CA LYS A 695 84.92 -44.25 -31.01
C LYS A 695 85.13 -43.19 -32.10
N ALA A 696 84.75 -41.94 -31.85
CA ALA A 696 84.95 -40.82 -32.77
C ALA A 696 86.44 -40.49 -32.99
N ILE A 697 87.28 -40.62 -31.96
CA ILE A 697 88.75 -40.51 -32.10
C ILE A 697 89.29 -41.68 -32.94
N GLU A 698 88.80 -42.89 -32.73
CA GLU A 698 89.23 -44.09 -33.48
C GLU A 698 88.81 -44.06 -34.96
N GLU A 699 87.63 -43.49 -35.28
CA GLU A 699 87.20 -43.22 -36.66
C GLU A 699 88.02 -42.08 -37.30
N ASN A 700 88.25 -40.95 -36.62
CA ASN A 700 89.04 -39.83 -37.16
C ASN A 700 90.54 -40.17 -37.34
N THR A 701 91.12 -40.99 -36.47
CA THR A 701 92.51 -41.47 -36.62
C THR A 701 92.68 -42.35 -37.87
N LYS A 702 91.59 -42.91 -38.39
CA LYS A 702 91.56 -43.75 -39.60
C LYS A 702 91.46 -42.96 -40.91
N LEU A 703 91.26 -41.64 -40.84
CA LEU A 703 91.10 -40.74 -42.00
C LEU A 703 92.33 -39.87 -42.30
N LEU A 704 93.43 -40.04 -41.54
CA LEU A 704 94.65 -39.22 -41.66
C LEU A 704 95.90 -40.07 -41.94
N THR A 705 95.96 -40.65 -43.14
CA THR A 705 97.22 -41.14 -43.75
C THR A 705 97.33 -40.62 -45.19
N PRO A 706 98.41 -39.91 -45.55
CA PRO A 706 98.52 -39.28 -46.88
C PRO A 706 98.99 -40.27 -47.95
N ALA A 707 98.30 -40.30 -49.08
CA ALA A 707 98.77 -40.93 -50.32
C ALA A 707 99.13 -39.83 -51.33
N ALA A 708 100.33 -39.90 -51.90
CA ALA A 708 100.78 -38.95 -52.92
C ALA A 708 100.26 -39.33 -54.31
N VAL A 709 100.10 -38.33 -55.18
CA VAL A 709 99.92 -38.50 -56.63
C VAL A 709 100.90 -37.57 -57.34
N ASP A 710 101.55 -38.10 -58.38
CA ASP A 710 102.61 -37.43 -59.14
C ASP A 710 102.04 -36.47 -60.22
N ASN A 711 102.90 -35.60 -60.75
CA ASN A 711 102.47 -34.37 -61.42
C ASN A 711 103.02 -34.26 -62.86
N THR A 712 102.17 -34.47 -63.88
CA THR A 712 102.49 -34.15 -65.28
C THR A 712 101.32 -33.49 -66.01
N ALA A 713 101.61 -32.33 -66.60
CA ALA A 713 100.74 -31.52 -67.48
C ALA A 713 101.04 -31.87 -68.97
N PRO A 714 100.67 -31.10 -70.05
CA PRO A 714 100.08 -29.75 -70.09
C PRO A 714 99.01 -29.45 -71.19
N ALA A 715 98.63 -28.15 -71.27
CA ALA A 715 97.93 -27.46 -72.36
C ALA A 715 96.40 -27.69 -72.49
N LYS A 716 95.57 -26.75 -73.00
CA LYS A 716 95.87 -25.50 -73.76
C LYS A 716 94.73 -24.44 -73.64
N GLU A 717 95.10 -23.15 -73.76
CA GLU A 717 94.33 -21.98 -74.27
C GLU A 717 92.89 -21.59 -73.79
N ASN A 718 92.83 -20.35 -73.26
CA ASN A 718 91.95 -19.20 -73.65
C ASN A 718 90.50 -18.96 -73.14
N SER A 719 90.36 -17.74 -72.58
CA SER A 719 89.36 -16.67 -72.85
C SER A 719 87.90 -16.72 -72.35
N SER A 720 87.47 -15.58 -71.77
CA SER A 720 86.08 -15.12 -71.47
C SER A 720 85.24 -16.00 -70.52
N GLY A 721 84.25 -15.50 -69.79
CA GLY A 721 83.60 -14.18 -69.66
C GLY A 721 82.15 -14.46 -69.24
N GLU A 722 81.73 -14.12 -68.01
CA GLU A 722 80.95 -12.90 -67.66
C GLU A 722 79.44 -13.07 -67.93
N ASP A 723 78.58 -12.44 -67.09
CA ASP A 723 77.11 -12.58 -67.00
C ASP A 723 76.56 -13.99 -66.61
N ALA A 724 75.55 -14.19 -65.74
CA ALA A 724 74.17 -13.65 -65.62
C ALA A 724 73.19 -14.32 -66.63
N VAL A 725 71.85 -14.40 -66.46
CA VAL A 725 70.90 -13.73 -65.55
C VAL A 725 69.55 -14.49 -65.51
N ILE A 726 68.77 -14.46 -64.40
CA ILE A 726 67.30 -14.79 -64.35
C ILE A 726 66.95 -16.28 -64.75
N ILE A 727 65.80 -16.94 -64.56
CA ILE A 727 64.40 -16.67 -64.11
C ILE A 727 63.87 -17.77 -63.14
N SER A 728 62.59 -17.73 -62.76
CA SER A 728 61.81 -18.80 -62.05
C SER A 728 60.59 -19.21 -62.92
N PRO A 729 59.51 -19.87 -62.41
CA PRO A 729 59.35 -21.05 -61.54
C PRO A 729 58.69 -22.23 -62.34
N GLU A 730 58.15 -23.29 -61.68
CA GLU A 730 56.76 -23.81 -61.85
C GLU A 730 56.51 -25.31 -61.43
N ASN A 731 55.42 -25.52 -60.69
CA ASN A 731 54.51 -26.68 -60.44
C ASN A 731 54.87 -28.19 -60.65
N GLN A 732 54.52 -28.97 -59.60
CA GLN A 732 53.72 -30.23 -59.56
C GLN A 732 54.31 -31.61 -59.97
N GLY A 733 53.73 -32.66 -59.35
CA GLY A 733 54.05 -34.09 -59.49
C GLY A 733 54.98 -34.59 -58.37
N GLU A 734 54.63 -35.60 -57.54
CA GLU A 734 53.37 -36.36 -57.34
C GLU A 734 52.98 -36.41 -55.86
#